data_AF-A0A1Y1RN01-F1
#
_entry.id   AF-A0A1Y1RN01-F1
#
_cell.length_a   1.000
_cell.length_b   1.000
_cell.length_c   1.000
_cell.angle_alpha   90.00
_cell.angle_beta   90.00
_cell.angle_gamma   90.00
#
_symmetry.space_group_name_H-M   'P 1'
#
loop_
_entity.id
_entity.type
_entity.pdbx_description
1 polymer ?
#
loop_
_entity_poly.entity_id
_entity_poly.type
_entity_poly.pdbx_seq_one_letter_code
_entity_poly.pdbx_strand_id
1 'polypeptide(L)'
;MSSFSRRFAGLATSGATVVALVISPVPGAGAADTTTLTLLNINDFHGRISTSIAMGLANTIQTERAAAPDGSLLLSAGDNVGASLYVSSVQKDQPTLDYLNALGLSASAVGNHEFDAGMDDLVNRIIPASSFTYLGANVLQADGTPALEPYYTTEVNGTTVAVIGAVTTETPQLTDPSALASVQFTDPIEAVNKYATQLSDGDAANGEADVIIAEYHEGVDTSAPEADAIINQTSAAVDAIFTGHTHAEYIIDGAAPGQAGKTRPVIQTGNYGDNLGKVVLTLDADKNVTAYSADLVKRMDAPTAEQIAADPVLADVNAIVTEANAYATEQGSVVAGQVSAPITTGFDSAKETQGGFDMRNYESTMGHLVADMYLAAANSTGRTPADIGIVNPGGLRDELPGGLRTSLGLAANQNVRVMDIVNVTPFANNLWTTELTGAQLKTVLEEQWQQTAAGEMATRPYLQLGFSSNVTYTYTGSPDAAGYATRGSNVLDVYVNGKRVEDADTYTVAIPSFLLGGGDNFGTLSQGANAKDTALVDSDAFVAYFKNAGTVEPNFAKQAVRVADLAESYDVNGPLAFSLSDLNVRSYGVPTLTELKVTVGGIEVGTVAVAADGTAAVSLDLAGTGITNGSHEIVLADATGATGTTVRLSANFTGTVAEPTPAPTEEPISVAPSTTPSEEPTSTETASAPTAAPSTKTPSPVSAAVVPSPSPTVFEYENCAAVWDALGRPIQSDEAGFHRGLDSDGDGTGCEVSPDYPAQAEDGSDISASGSAGSTSGSAGSSLAHTGFTASVLAGVGALALLAGGVALVVSRRKAKNI
;
A
#
# COMPACT_ATOMS: atom_id res chain seq x y z
N MET A 1 37.04 -29.06 59.63
CA MET A 1 37.37 -28.44 60.92
C MET A 1 36.30 -27.39 61.23
N SER A 2 35.73 -27.45 62.45
CA SER A 2 35.12 -26.36 63.26
C SER A 2 34.50 -25.14 62.56
N SER A 3 33.39 -24.53 62.96
CA SER A 3 32.47 -24.62 64.10
C SER A 3 31.52 -23.41 63.93
N PHE A 4 30.21 -23.59 63.92
CA PHE A 4 29.30 -23.18 65.01
C PHE A 4 29.38 -21.73 65.53
N SER A 5 28.23 -21.03 65.49
CA SER A 5 27.59 -20.31 66.62
C SER A 5 26.23 -19.74 66.15
N ARG A 6 25.10 -20.42 66.35
CA ARG A 6 24.16 -20.40 67.51
C ARG A 6 23.54 -19.03 67.83
N ARG A 7 22.20 -18.98 67.85
CA ARG A 7 21.41 -18.72 69.07
C ARG A 7 19.96 -19.26 68.97
N PHE A 8 19.69 -20.17 69.89
CA PHE A 8 18.41 -20.63 70.48
C PHE A 8 17.61 -19.43 71.08
N ALA A 9 16.33 -19.47 71.45
CA ALA A 9 15.35 -20.52 71.75
C ALA A 9 13.93 -19.92 71.76
N GLY A 10 12.91 -20.78 71.62
CA GLY A 10 11.52 -20.47 71.97
C GLY A 10 10.68 -21.75 71.94
N LEU A 11 10.72 -22.50 73.04
CA LEU A 11 10.09 -23.79 73.28
C LEU A 11 8.61 -23.62 73.68
N ALA A 12 7.69 -24.40 73.12
CA ALA A 12 6.56 -25.02 73.86
C ALA A 12 5.73 -25.94 72.95
N THR A 13 5.91 -27.25 73.17
CA THR A 13 5.15 -28.38 72.60
C THR A 13 4.08 -28.88 73.56
N SER A 14 2.90 -29.24 73.06
CA SER A 14 2.06 -30.40 73.48
C SER A 14 0.76 -30.37 72.66
N GLY A 15 0.21 -31.43 72.06
CA GLY A 15 0.51 -32.86 72.01
C GLY A 15 -0.69 -33.59 71.35
N ALA A 16 -0.51 -34.89 71.08
CA ALA A 16 -1.50 -35.94 70.79
C ALA A 16 -1.80 -36.33 69.31
N THR A 17 -1.15 -37.43 68.92
CA THR A 17 -1.69 -38.66 68.31
C THR A 17 -2.50 -38.56 67.00
N VAL A 18 -1.85 -38.89 65.87
CA VAL A 18 -2.52 -39.19 64.59
C VAL A 18 -2.53 -40.70 64.38
N VAL A 19 -3.74 -41.24 64.20
CA VAL A 19 -4.05 -42.60 63.73
C VAL A 19 -3.59 -42.71 62.27
N ALA A 20 -2.74 -43.69 61.96
CA ALA A 20 -2.37 -44.01 60.59
C ALA A 20 -3.56 -44.68 59.87
N LEU A 21 -4.26 -43.90 59.04
CA LEU A 21 -5.21 -44.43 58.07
C LEU A 21 -4.43 -44.84 56.82
N VAL A 22 -4.36 -46.14 56.55
CA VAL A 22 -3.85 -46.68 55.28
C VAL A 22 -4.88 -46.31 54.20
N ILE A 23 -4.57 -45.27 53.42
CA ILE A 23 -5.34 -44.93 52.23
C ILE A 23 -4.77 -45.80 51.10
N SER A 24 -5.52 -46.83 50.70
CA SER A 24 -5.25 -47.50 49.43
C SER A 24 -5.42 -46.49 48.29
N PRO A 25 -4.48 -46.40 47.33
CA PRO A 25 -4.68 -45.58 46.15
C PRO A 25 -5.91 -46.12 45.42
N VAL A 26 -6.94 -45.28 45.31
CA VAL A 26 -7.98 -45.45 44.30
C VAL A 26 -7.25 -45.40 42.96
N PRO A 27 -7.40 -46.40 42.06
CA PRO A 27 -6.83 -46.29 40.73
C PRO A 27 -7.39 -45.01 40.10
N GLY A 28 -6.49 -44.11 39.71
CA GLY A 28 -6.88 -42.92 38.97
C GLY A 28 -7.77 -43.34 37.81
N ALA A 29 -8.90 -42.67 37.65
CA ALA A 29 -9.62 -42.70 36.39
C ALA A 29 -8.59 -42.47 35.28
N GLY A 30 -8.49 -43.43 34.36
CA GLY A 30 -7.55 -43.32 33.24
C GLY A 30 -7.74 -41.97 32.59
N ALA A 31 -6.63 -41.25 32.35
CA ALA A 31 -6.66 -40.16 31.40
C ALA A 31 -7.29 -40.73 30.13
N ALA A 32 -8.41 -40.16 29.68
CA ALA A 32 -9.00 -40.57 28.42
C ALA A 32 -7.92 -40.45 27.35
N ASP A 33 -7.79 -41.45 26.48
CA ASP A 33 -6.89 -41.37 25.34
C ASP A 33 -7.40 -40.21 24.44
N THR A 34 -6.69 -39.09 24.46
CA THR A 34 -6.97 -37.92 23.61
C THR A 34 -5.91 -37.82 22.52
N THR A 35 -6.31 -37.48 21.31
CA THR A 35 -5.39 -37.17 20.19
C THR A 35 -5.49 -35.70 19.81
N THR A 36 -4.45 -35.15 19.18
CA THR A 36 -4.48 -33.78 18.67
C THR A 36 -4.59 -33.73 17.14
N LEU A 37 -5.23 -32.68 16.63
CA LEU A 37 -5.23 -32.32 15.21
C LEU A 37 -4.70 -30.88 15.08
N THR A 38 -3.61 -30.69 14.34
CA THR A 38 -3.05 -29.36 14.08
C THR A 38 -3.49 -28.84 12.72
N LEU A 39 -4.15 -27.71 12.69
CA LEU A 39 -4.54 -26.97 11.49
C LEU A 39 -3.56 -25.81 11.33
N LEU A 40 -2.92 -25.74 10.17
CA LEU A 40 -2.06 -24.64 9.75
C LEU A 40 -2.78 -23.92 8.62
N ASN A 41 -2.86 -22.60 8.67
CA ASN A 41 -3.63 -21.84 7.70
C ASN A 41 -2.95 -20.51 7.33
N ILE A 42 -3.11 -20.09 6.08
CA ILE A 42 -2.72 -18.78 5.57
C ILE A 42 -3.92 -18.12 4.88
N ASN A 43 -3.92 -16.80 4.75
CA ASN A 43 -4.87 -16.06 3.93
C ASN A 43 -4.16 -14.90 3.24
N ASP A 44 -4.72 -14.41 2.14
CA ASP A 44 -4.26 -13.20 1.43
C ASP A 44 -2.75 -13.27 1.11
N PHE A 45 -2.29 -14.43 0.62
CA PHE A 45 -0.88 -14.64 0.31
C PHE A 45 -0.42 -13.85 -0.92
N HIS A 46 -1.32 -13.51 -1.85
CA HIS A 46 -1.09 -12.57 -2.96
C HIS A 46 0.26 -12.71 -3.64
N GLY A 47 0.59 -13.95 -4.03
CA GLY A 47 1.82 -14.30 -4.72
C GLY A 47 3.10 -13.71 -4.13
N ARG A 48 3.20 -13.60 -2.79
CA ARG A 48 4.39 -13.08 -2.10
C ARG A 48 5.56 -14.09 -2.09
N ILE A 49 6.03 -14.45 -3.29
CA ILE A 49 7.10 -15.45 -3.50
C ILE A 49 8.52 -14.88 -3.54
N SER A 50 8.76 -13.71 -2.94
CA SER A 50 10.13 -13.22 -2.78
C SER A 50 10.93 -14.18 -1.89
N THR A 51 12.25 -14.30 -2.10
CA THR A 51 13.08 -15.30 -1.41
C THR A 51 12.93 -15.24 0.12
N SER A 52 12.94 -14.04 0.71
CA SER A 52 12.80 -13.89 2.16
C SER A 52 11.43 -14.31 2.70
N ILE A 53 10.35 -13.94 2.00
CA ILE A 53 8.99 -14.24 2.44
C ILE A 53 8.68 -15.73 2.21
N ALA A 54 8.83 -16.21 0.98
CA ALA A 54 8.49 -17.59 0.62
C ALA A 54 9.32 -18.61 1.41
N MET A 55 10.63 -18.43 1.50
CA MET A 55 11.47 -19.39 2.22
C MET A 55 11.25 -19.31 3.73
N GLY A 56 11.02 -18.10 4.28
CA GLY A 56 10.70 -17.94 5.70
C GLY A 56 9.37 -18.59 6.09
N LEU A 57 8.32 -18.44 5.27
CA LEU A 57 7.02 -19.09 5.50
C LEU A 57 7.14 -20.61 5.37
N ALA A 58 7.85 -21.10 4.34
CA ALA A 58 8.10 -22.53 4.16
C ALA A 58 8.82 -23.14 5.38
N ASN A 59 9.84 -22.46 5.89
CA ASN A 59 10.56 -22.86 7.11
C ASN A 59 9.66 -22.89 8.35
N THR A 60 8.78 -21.89 8.49
CA THR A 60 7.79 -21.82 9.57
C THR A 60 6.83 -23.01 9.50
N ILE A 61 6.25 -23.29 8.32
CA ILE A 61 5.33 -24.41 8.11
C ILE A 61 6.01 -25.75 8.42
N GLN A 62 7.22 -26.00 7.92
CA GLN A 62 7.93 -27.25 8.19
C GLN A 62 8.29 -27.43 9.67
N THR A 63 8.65 -26.33 10.35
CA THR A 63 8.89 -26.33 11.80
C THR A 63 7.62 -26.71 12.58
N GLU A 64 6.48 -26.10 12.25
CA GLU A 64 5.22 -26.40 12.92
C GLU A 64 4.69 -27.80 12.61
N ARG A 65 4.89 -28.29 11.38
CA ARG A 65 4.58 -29.68 11.01
C ARG A 65 5.40 -30.69 11.80
N ALA A 66 6.70 -30.44 11.95
CA ALA A 66 7.57 -31.31 12.75
C ALA A 66 7.18 -31.33 14.24
N ALA A 67 6.54 -30.26 14.73
CA ALA A 67 6.01 -30.16 16.09
C ALA A 67 4.60 -30.77 16.26
N ALA A 68 3.97 -31.28 15.20
CA ALA A 68 2.62 -31.86 15.19
C ALA A 68 2.66 -33.40 14.99
N PRO A 69 3.02 -34.20 16.01
CA PRO A 69 3.23 -35.64 15.88
C PRO A 69 1.96 -36.44 15.55
N ASP A 70 0.79 -35.91 15.95
CA ASP A 70 -0.52 -36.48 15.64
C ASP A 70 -1.08 -35.98 14.31
N GLY A 71 -0.25 -35.37 13.47
CA GLY A 71 -0.61 -34.94 12.12
C GLY A 71 -1.01 -33.48 12.05
N SER A 72 -0.87 -32.93 10.85
CA SER A 72 -1.27 -31.57 10.54
C SER A 72 -1.90 -31.46 9.17
N LEU A 73 -2.71 -30.43 8.98
CA LEU A 73 -3.35 -30.08 7.71
C LEU A 73 -3.02 -28.63 7.38
N LEU A 74 -2.49 -28.38 6.17
CA LEU A 74 -2.24 -27.02 5.68
C LEU A 74 -3.40 -26.59 4.79
N LEU A 75 -4.00 -25.45 5.12
CA LEU A 75 -5.18 -24.87 4.50
C LEU A 75 -4.93 -23.41 4.11
N SER A 76 -5.82 -22.84 3.31
CA SER A 76 -5.82 -21.42 2.99
C SER A 76 -7.24 -20.86 2.93
N ALA A 77 -7.44 -19.64 3.43
CA ALA A 77 -8.70 -18.94 3.34
C ALA A 77 -8.85 -18.09 2.06
N GLY A 78 -8.03 -18.32 1.02
CA GLY A 78 -8.14 -17.68 -0.29
C GLY A 78 -7.20 -16.50 -0.52
N ASP A 79 -7.30 -15.90 -1.71
CA ASP A 79 -6.40 -14.87 -2.24
C ASP A 79 -4.92 -15.28 -2.17
N ASN A 80 -4.65 -16.50 -2.64
CA ASN A 80 -3.29 -16.98 -2.81
C ASN A 80 -2.61 -16.34 -4.01
N VAL A 81 -3.38 -16.09 -5.08
CA VAL A 81 -2.93 -15.46 -6.33
C VAL A 81 -3.66 -14.12 -6.54
N GLY A 82 -3.28 -13.37 -7.58
CA GLY A 82 -3.76 -12.01 -7.76
C GLY A 82 -3.23 -11.04 -6.69
N ALA A 83 -3.35 -9.75 -6.96
CA ALA A 83 -2.62 -8.68 -6.27
C ALA A 83 -1.09 -8.94 -6.10
N SER A 84 -0.52 -9.76 -6.98
CA SER A 84 0.75 -10.43 -6.76
C SER A 84 1.98 -9.55 -6.91
N LEU A 85 3.09 -9.91 -6.23
CA LEU A 85 4.37 -9.27 -6.50
C LEU A 85 4.78 -9.59 -7.92
N TYR A 86 5.55 -8.68 -8.52
CA TYR A 86 6.00 -8.82 -9.90
C TYR A 86 6.63 -10.18 -10.22
N VAL A 87 7.38 -10.77 -9.27
CA VAL A 87 7.98 -12.11 -9.42
C VAL A 87 6.94 -13.18 -9.77
N SER A 88 5.75 -13.09 -9.18
CA SER A 88 4.62 -13.98 -9.44
C SER A 88 3.73 -13.47 -10.58
N SER A 89 3.35 -12.19 -10.57
CA SER A 89 2.37 -11.63 -11.52
C SER A 89 2.85 -11.71 -12.97
N VAL A 90 4.15 -11.49 -13.23
CA VAL A 90 4.73 -11.58 -14.58
C VAL A 90 4.65 -13.00 -15.19
N GLN A 91 4.47 -14.01 -14.33
CA GLN A 91 4.31 -15.41 -14.68
C GLN A 91 2.86 -15.90 -14.51
N LYS A 92 1.90 -14.97 -14.39
CA LYS A 92 0.48 -15.26 -14.15
C LYS A 92 0.28 -16.14 -12.92
N ASP A 93 1.07 -15.93 -11.88
CA ASP A 93 1.01 -16.66 -10.61
C ASP A 93 1.30 -18.15 -10.66
N GLN A 94 1.77 -18.69 -11.78
CA GLN A 94 2.17 -20.10 -11.86
C GLN A 94 3.18 -20.49 -10.77
N PRO A 95 4.24 -19.70 -10.47
CA PRO A 95 5.19 -20.10 -9.44
C PRO A 95 4.60 -20.07 -8.02
N THR A 96 3.55 -19.29 -7.78
CA THR A 96 2.81 -19.30 -6.51
C THR A 96 2.03 -20.59 -6.35
N LEU A 97 1.37 -21.06 -7.42
CA LEU A 97 0.68 -22.35 -7.42
C LEU A 97 1.69 -23.49 -7.20
N ASP A 98 2.81 -23.47 -7.91
CA ASP A 98 3.87 -24.47 -7.75
C ASP A 98 4.46 -24.47 -6.33
N TYR A 99 4.66 -23.29 -5.74
CA TYR A 99 5.11 -23.11 -4.36
C TYR A 99 4.14 -23.75 -3.36
N LEU A 100 2.84 -23.45 -3.47
CA LEU A 100 1.81 -24.01 -2.56
C LEU A 100 1.61 -25.51 -2.76
N ASN A 101 1.75 -26.00 -4.00
CA ASN A 101 1.77 -27.43 -4.31
C ASN A 101 2.94 -28.14 -3.62
N ALA A 102 4.15 -27.57 -3.71
CA ALA A 102 5.35 -28.12 -3.07
C ALA A 102 5.23 -28.11 -1.54
N LEU A 103 4.59 -27.08 -0.98
CA LEU A 103 4.24 -27.06 0.45
C LEU A 103 3.15 -28.06 0.84
N GLY A 104 2.47 -28.70 -0.10
CA GLY A 104 1.40 -29.65 0.21
C GLY A 104 0.19 -28.96 0.88
N LEU A 105 -0.21 -27.80 0.37
CA LEU A 105 -1.53 -27.24 0.66
C LEU A 105 -2.59 -28.30 0.32
N SER A 106 -3.63 -28.44 1.14
CA SER A 106 -4.65 -29.48 0.95
C SER A 106 -5.93 -28.94 0.31
N ALA A 107 -6.41 -27.81 0.83
CA ALA A 107 -7.54 -27.09 0.27
C ALA A 107 -7.39 -25.59 0.51
N SER A 108 -8.04 -24.80 -0.35
CA SER A 108 -8.16 -23.36 -0.22
C SER A 108 -9.60 -22.95 -0.46
N ALA A 109 -10.16 -22.04 0.34
CA ALA A 109 -11.26 -21.23 -0.17
C ALA A 109 -10.77 -20.46 -1.41
N VAL A 110 -11.66 -20.19 -2.35
CA VAL A 110 -11.43 -19.20 -3.40
C VAL A 110 -11.69 -17.83 -2.79
N GLY A 111 -10.79 -16.86 -3.00
CA GLY A 111 -11.01 -15.46 -2.70
C GLY A 111 -11.38 -14.66 -3.95
N ASN A 112 -11.57 -13.35 -3.80
CA ASN A 112 -11.95 -12.52 -4.96
C ASN A 112 -10.83 -12.42 -6.00
N HIS A 113 -9.57 -12.45 -5.59
CA HIS A 113 -8.44 -12.27 -6.51
C HIS A 113 -8.15 -13.51 -7.37
N GLU A 114 -8.58 -14.70 -6.95
CA GLU A 114 -8.62 -15.87 -7.83
C GLU A 114 -9.52 -15.68 -9.07
N PHE A 115 -10.45 -14.71 -9.02
CA PHE A 115 -11.32 -14.36 -10.14
C PHE A 115 -10.79 -13.19 -10.99
N ASP A 116 -9.63 -12.59 -10.70
CA ASP A 116 -9.13 -11.38 -11.39
C ASP A 116 -9.13 -11.52 -12.93
N ALA A 117 -8.72 -12.68 -13.44
CA ALA A 117 -8.71 -13.01 -14.87
C ALA A 117 -9.99 -13.71 -15.35
N GLY A 118 -11.02 -13.78 -14.51
CA GLY A 118 -12.33 -14.36 -14.78
C GLY A 118 -12.48 -15.83 -14.40
N MET A 119 -13.74 -16.30 -14.42
CA MET A 119 -14.07 -17.68 -14.10
C MET A 119 -13.39 -18.71 -15.04
N ASP A 120 -13.18 -18.33 -16.30
CA ASP A 120 -12.47 -19.19 -17.27
C ASP A 120 -11.02 -19.46 -16.84
N ASP A 121 -10.31 -18.43 -16.39
CA ASP A 121 -8.93 -18.56 -15.94
C ASP A 121 -8.85 -19.38 -14.64
N LEU A 122 -9.77 -19.16 -13.71
CA LEU A 122 -9.87 -19.96 -12.49
C LEU A 122 -10.05 -21.45 -12.81
N VAL A 123 -11.03 -21.81 -13.63
CA VAL A 123 -11.40 -23.21 -13.90
C VAL A 123 -10.43 -23.91 -14.85
N ASN A 124 -9.87 -23.20 -15.83
CA ASN A 124 -9.06 -23.82 -16.89
C ASN A 124 -7.55 -23.64 -16.71
N ARG A 125 -7.10 -22.79 -15.79
CA ARG A 125 -5.67 -22.58 -15.51
C ARG A 125 -5.32 -22.74 -14.03
N ILE A 126 -5.95 -21.98 -13.13
CA ILE A 126 -5.56 -21.96 -11.71
C ILE A 126 -5.88 -23.30 -11.03
N ILE A 127 -7.12 -23.78 -11.13
CA ILE A 127 -7.54 -25.06 -10.53
C ILE A 127 -6.73 -26.23 -11.12
N PRO A 128 -6.58 -26.39 -12.46
CA PRO A 128 -5.82 -27.51 -13.02
C PRO A 128 -4.32 -27.47 -12.71
N ALA A 129 -3.75 -26.29 -12.43
CA ALA A 129 -2.35 -26.14 -12.02
C ALA A 129 -2.12 -26.38 -10.53
N SER A 130 -3.17 -26.61 -9.74
CA SER A 130 -3.10 -26.78 -8.29
C SER A 130 -3.25 -28.26 -7.91
N SER A 131 -2.39 -28.75 -7.02
CA SER A 131 -2.49 -30.10 -6.44
C SER A 131 -3.43 -30.14 -5.22
N PHE A 132 -4.06 -29.02 -4.89
CA PHE A 132 -5.00 -28.83 -3.80
C PHE A 132 -6.38 -28.42 -4.33
N THR A 133 -7.41 -28.58 -3.51
CA THR A 133 -8.80 -28.31 -3.93
C THR A 133 -9.16 -26.86 -3.64
N TYR A 134 -9.65 -26.13 -4.64
CA TYR A 134 -10.28 -24.82 -4.46
C TYR A 134 -11.76 -24.97 -4.13
N LEU A 135 -12.23 -24.20 -3.15
CA LEU A 135 -13.55 -24.34 -2.54
C LEU A 135 -14.39 -23.07 -2.68
N GLY A 136 -15.66 -23.22 -3.05
CA GLY A 136 -16.59 -22.11 -3.24
C GLY A 136 -18.05 -22.53 -3.09
N ALA A 137 -18.45 -22.89 -1.86
CA ALA A 137 -19.78 -23.40 -1.53
C ALA A 137 -20.93 -22.47 -1.89
N ASN A 138 -20.71 -21.15 -1.86
CA ASN A 138 -21.70 -20.14 -2.18
C ASN A 138 -21.61 -19.62 -3.63
N VAL A 139 -20.72 -20.18 -4.45
CA VAL A 139 -20.58 -19.84 -5.88
C VAL A 139 -21.38 -20.84 -6.71
N LEU A 140 -22.50 -20.39 -7.24
CA LEU A 140 -23.47 -21.24 -7.92
C LEU A 140 -23.57 -20.90 -9.42
N GLN A 141 -23.88 -21.90 -10.22
CA GLN A 141 -24.35 -21.70 -11.59
C GLN A 141 -25.77 -21.13 -11.59
N ALA A 142 -26.23 -20.65 -12.75
CA ALA A 142 -27.56 -20.07 -12.88
C ALA A 142 -28.73 -21.04 -12.56
N ASP A 143 -28.49 -22.36 -12.60
CA ASP A 143 -29.48 -23.38 -12.23
C ASP A 143 -29.46 -23.75 -10.73
N GLY A 144 -28.60 -23.09 -9.93
CA GLY A 144 -28.46 -23.31 -8.50
C GLY A 144 -27.53 -24.47 -8.12
N THR A 145 -26.91 -25.14 -9.08
CA THR A 145 -25.86 -26.13 -8.80
C THR A 145 -24.53 -25.45 -8.45
N PRO A 146 -23.64 -26.08 -7.66
CA PRO A 146 -22.32 -25.52 -7.39
C PRO A 146 -21.53 -25.29 -8.69
N ALA A 147 -20.87 -24.13 -8.79
CA ALA A 147 -19.94 -23.84 -9.88
C ALA A 147 -18.50 -24.27 -9.56
N LEU A 148 -18.20 -24.41 -8.27
CA LEU A 148 -16.94 -24.88 -7.71
C LEU A 148 -17.23 -26.01 -6.71
N GLU A 149 -16.20 -26.77 -6.34
CA GLU A 149 -16.35 -27.75 -5.27
C GLU A 149 -16.74 -27.04 -3.97
N PRO A 150 -17.81 -27.45 -3.28
CA PRO A 150 -18.27 -26.77 -2.08
C PRO A 150 -17.42 -27.10 -0.84
N TYR A 151 -16.89 -28.33 -0.77
CA TYR A 151 -16.10 -28.82 0.35
C TYR A 151 -15.07 -29.87 -0.09
N TYR A 152 -14.08 -30.09 0.76
CA TYR A 152 -13.05 -31.12 0.62
C TYR A 152 -12.98 -31.96 1.88
N THR A 153 -12.87 -33.28 1.75
CA THR A 153 -12.73 -34.21 2.89
C THR A 153 -11.40 -34.96 2.81
N THR A 154 -10.69 -35.09 3.93
CA THR A 154 -9.46 -35.88 4.05
C THR A 154 -9.34 -36.55 5.40
N GLU A 155 -8.61 -37.66 5.49
CA GLU A 155 -8.26 -38.27 6.76
C GLU A 155 -6.90 -37.79 7.27
N VAL A 156 -6.85 -37.35 8.53
CA VAL A 156 -5.61 -37.05 9.25
C VAL A 156 -5.55 -37.95 10.48
N ASN A 157 -4.64 -38.93 10.45
CA ASN A 157 -4.45 -39.93 11.52
C ASN A 157 -5.77 -40.57 12.02
N GLY A 158 -6.59 -40.98 11.06
CA GLY A 158 -7.88 -41.65 11.33
C GLY A 158 -8.97 -40.74 11.87
N THR A 159 -8.84 -39.42 11.67
CA THR A 159 -9.90 -38.42 11.89
C THR A 159 -10.29 -37.87 10.51
N THR A 160 -11.56 -37.97 10.14
CA THR A 160 -12.09 -37.39 8.91
C THR A 160 -12.33 -35.89 9.12
N VAL A 161 -11.61 -35.07 8.37
CA VAL A 161 -11.71 -33.60 8.41
C VAL A 161 -12.38 -33.12 7.13
N ALA A 162 -13.47 -32.36 7.27
CA ALA A 162 -14.08 -31.65 6.16
C ALA A 162 -13.73 -30.16 6.22
N VAL A 163 -13.44 -29.58 5.06
CA VAL A 163 -13.16 -28.15 4.88
C VAL A 163 -14.19 -27.59 3.91
N ILE A 164 -14.93 -26.58 4.34
CA ILE A 164 -15.97 -25.91 3.54
C ILE A 164 -15.47 -24.49 3.23
N GLY A 165 -15.37 -24.13 1.96
CA GLY A 165 -14.92 -22.80 1.54
C GLY A 165 -16.07 -21.92 1.09
N ALA A 166 -16.05 -20.63 1.44
CA ALA A 166 -17.03 -19.65 0.96
C ALA A 166 -16.35 -18.32 0.64
N VAL A 167 -16.88 -17.60 -0.36
CA VAL A 167 -16.30 -16.38 -0.92
C VAL A 167 -17.16 -15.17 -0.55
N THR A 168 -16.57 -13.99 -0.36
CA THR A 168 -17.32 -12.75 -0.16
C THR A 168 -18.36 -12.51 -1.26
N THR A 169 -19.50 -11.92 -0.90
CA THR A 169 -20.51 -11.48 -1.89
C THR A 169 -20.11 -10.20 -2.62
N GLU A 170 -19.00 -9.58 -2.23
CA GLU A 170 -18.44 -8.39 -2.86
C GLU A 170 -17.74 -8.69 -4.19
N THR A 171 -17.32 -9.94 -4.46
CA THR A 171 -16.53 -10.34 -5.64
C THR A 171 -17.06 -9.79 -6.98
N PRO A 172 -18.38 -9.80 -7.29
CA PRO A 172 -18.88 -9.22 -8.54
C PRO A 172 -18.63 -7.72 -8.72
N GLN A 173 -18.33 -6.99 -7.63
CA GLN A 173 -17.98 -5.57 -7.65
C GLN A 173 -16.46 -5.35 -7.77
N LEU A 174 -15.65 -6.32 -7.32
CA LEU A 174 -14.19 -6.26 -7.30
C LEU A 174 -13.62 -6.78 -8.63
N THR A 175 -14.22 -7.81 -9.22
CA THR A 175 -13.80 -8.40 -10.51
C THR A 175 -14.55 -7.80 -11.71
N ASP A 176 -14.11 -8.07 -12.95
CA ASP A 176 -14.90 -7.75 -14.15
C ASP A 176 -16.25 -8.52 -14.13
N PRO A 177 -17.41 -7.84 -14.03
CA PRO A 177 -18.71 -8.50 -13.94
C PRO A 177 -19.03 -9.36 -15.17
N SER A 178 -18.50 -9.00 -16.35
CA SER A 178 -18.72 -9.77 -17.57
C SER A 178 -18.00 -11.13 -17.51
N ALA A 179 -16.87 -11.20 -16.80
CA ALA A 179 -16.09 -12.41 -16.59
C ALA A 179 -16.72 -13.36 -15.55
N LEU A 180 -17.71 -12.88 -14.79
CA LEU A 180 -18.45 -13.63 -13.76
C LEU A 180 -19.93 -13.86 -14.10
N ALA A 181 -20.38 -13.44 -15.29
CA ALA A 181 -21.79 -13.48 -15.67
C ALA A 181 -22.42 -14.91 -15.70
N SER A 182 -21.60 -15.95 -15.67
CA SER A 182 -22.04 -17.35 -15.62
C SER A 182 -22.34 -17.87 -14.21
N VAL A 183 -21.99 -17.12 -13.17
CA VAL A 183 -22.12 -17.54 -11.77
C VAL A 183 -22.82 -16.51 -10.88
N GLN A 184 -23.27 -16.99 -9.72
CA GLN A 184 -23.94 -16.21 -8.69
C GLN A 184 -23.24 -16.45 -7.36
N PHE A 185 -23.04 -15.38 -6.60
CA PHE A 185 -22.49 -15.41 -5.26
C PHE A 185 -23.66 -15.27 -4.27
N THR A 186 -23.93 -16.34 -3.53
CA THR A 186 -25.01 -16.43 -2.54
C THR A 186 -24.50 -16.17 -1.14
N ASP A 187 -25.39 -16.12 -0.15
CA ASP A 187 -25.00 -15.91 1.25
C ASP A 187 -23.98 -16.97 1.70
N PRO A 188 -22.77 -16.57 2.14
CA PRO A 188 -21.71 -17.50 2.46
C PRO A 188 -22.04 -18.34 3.70
N ILE A 189 -22.77 -17.78 4.68
CA ILE A 189 -23.13 -18.46 5.92
C ILE A 189 -24.20 -19.52 5.65
N GLU A 190 -25.22 -19.20 4.85
CA GLU A 190 -26.24 -20.16 4.43
C GLU A 190 -25.61 -21.35 3.69
N ALA A 191 -24.65 -21.08 2.80
CA ALA A 191 -23.94 -22.11 2.07
C ALA A 191 -23.10 -22.99 2.99
N VAL A 192 -22.28 -22.41 3.88
CA VAL A 192 -21.49 -23.19 4.85
C VAL A 192 -22.40 -24.03 5.74
N ASN A 193 -23.50 -23.46 6.25
CA ASN A 193 -24.45 -24.17 7.10
C ASN A 193 -25.13 -25.35 6.39
N LYS A 194 -25.45 -25.19 5.11
CA LYS A 194 -26.01 -26.26 4.27
C LYS A 194 -25.05 -27.45 4.21
N TYR A 195 -23.78 -27.21 3.87
CA TYR A 195 -22.80 -28.29 3.74
C TYR A 195 -22.35 -28.85 5.09
N ALA A 196 -22.26 -28.04 6.14
CA ALA A 196 -21.99 -28.52 7.49
C ALA A 196 -23.11 -29.45 8.00
N THR A 197 -24.37 -29.14 7.68
CA THR A 197 -25.51 -30.01 7.99
C THR A 197 -25.40 -31.33 7.23
N GLN A 198 -25.10 -31.27 5.93
CA GLN A 198 -24.90 -32.47 5.13
C GLN A 198 -23.79 -33.35 5.72
N LEU A 199 -22.62 -32.79 6.02
CA LEU A 199 -21.45 -33.51 6.51
C LEU A 199 -21.56 -34.04 7.96
N SER A 200 -22.71 -33.85 8.62
CA SER A 200 -22.96 -34.28 10.00
C SER A 200 -24.35 -34.88 10.22
N ASP A 201 -25.08 -35.24 9.14
CA ASP A 201 -26.46 -35.75 9.23
C ASP A 201 -26.54 -37.28 9.46
N GLY A 202 -25.41 -37.97 9.41
CA GLY A 202 -25.28 -39.41 9.58
C GLY A 202 -25.45 -40.22 8.29
N ASP A 203 -25.55 -39.58 7.12
CA ASP A 203 -25.56 -40.25 5.82
C ASP A 203 -24.14 -40.43 5.26
N ALA A 204 -23.57 -41.61 5.52
CA ALA A 204 -22.23 -41.97 5.02
C ALA A 204 -22.03 -41.82 3.50
N ALA A 205 -23.08 -41.69 2.69
CA ALA A 205 -22.97 -41.44 1.26
C ALA A 205 -22.41 -40.04 0.90
N ASN A 206 -22.45 -39.08 1.84
CA ASN A 206 -22.02 -37.70 1.60
C ASN A 206 -20.60 -37.38 2.12
N GLY A 207 -19.94 -38.33 2.80
CA GLY A 207 -18.60 -38.15 3.37
C GLY A 207 -18.60 -37.50 4.76
N GLU A 208 -19.44 -38.01 5.68
CA GLU A 208 -19.50 -37.62 7.10
C GLU A 208 -18.13 -37.30 7.71
N ALA A 209 -18.06 -36.20 8.45
CA ALA A 209 -16.83 -35.70 9.05
C ALA A 209 -16.84 -35.76 10.57
N ASP A 210 -15.68 -36.07 11.15
CA ASP A 210 -15.47 -35.97 12.60
C ASP A 210 -15.21 -34.52 13.03
N VAL A 211 -14.57 -33.75 12.16
CA VAL A 211 -14.22 -32.34 12.37
C VAL A 211 -14.59 -31.53 11.14
N ILE A 212 -15.28 -30.40 11.32
CA ILE A 212 -15.67 -29.51 10.22
C ILE A 212 -15.01 -28.14 10.37
N ILE A 213 -14.31 -27.70 9.33
CA ILE A 213 -13.62 -26.42 9.23
C ILE A 213 -14.34 -25.54 8.22
N ALA A 214 -14.55 -24.27 8.54
CA ALA A 214 -15.03 -23.27 7.59
C ALA A 214 -13.90 -22.31 7.22
N GLU A 215 -13.64 -22.17 5.92
CA GLU A 215 -12.72 -21.22 5.31
C GLU A 215 -13.54 -20.13 4.64
N TYR A 216 -13.69 -18.97 5.28
CA TYR A 216 -14.37 -17.82 4.68
C TYR A 216 -13.34 -16.87 4.07
N HIS A 217 -13.42 -16.62 2.78
CA HIS A 217 -12.80 -15.44 2.19
C HIS A 217 -13.68 -14.21 2.41
N GLU A 218 -13.88 -13.89 3.69
CA GLU A 218 -14.67 -12.77 4.20
C GLU A 218 -14.16 -12.44 5.61
N GLY A 219 -14.23 -11.17 6.01
CA GLY A 219 -13.76 -10.71 7.31
C GLY A 219 -14.84 -10.67 8.39
N VAL A 220 -14.40 -10.50 9.64
CA VAL A 220 -15.26 -10.28 10.82
C VAL A 220 -15.14 -8.83 11.25
N ASP A 221 -16.25 -8.22 11.66
CA ASP A 221 -16.21 -6.92 12.35
C ASP A 221 -15.65 -7.09 13.78
N THR A 222 -14.34 -6.88 13.90
CA THR A 222 -13.61 -6.98 15.18
C THR A 222 -13.98 -5.88 16.19
N SER A 223 -14.69 -4.82 15.77
CA SER A 223 -15.18 -3.78 16.68
C SER A 223 -16.41 -4.21 17.48
N ALA A 224 -17.17 -5.18 16.95
CA ALA A 224 -18.37 -5.74 17.56
C ALA A 224 -18.50 -7.25 17.28
N PRO A 225 -17.53 -8.10 17.66
CA PRO A 225 -17.49 -9.51 17.27
C PRO A 225 -18.68 -10.32 17.80
N GLU A 226 -19.25 -9.93 18.95
CA GLU A 226 -20.45 -10.52 19.54
C GLU A 226 -21.72 -10.28 18.69
N ALA A 227 -21.68 -9.34 17.74
CA ALA A 227 -22.77 -9.05 16.82
C ALA A 227 -22.50 -9.55 15.38
N ASP A 228 -21.30 -10.05 15.11
CA ASP A 228 -20.88 -10.47 13.78
C ASP A 228 -21.63 -11.74 13.32
N ALA A 229 -22.04 -11.77 12.06
CA ALA A 229 -22.85 -12.86 11.52
C ALA A 229 -22.05 -14.15 11.30
N ILE A 230 -20.79 -14.09 10.86
CA ILE A 230 -19.95 -15.28 10.66
C ILE A 230 -19.79 -16.01 11.99
N ILE A 231 -19.53 -15.27 13.07
CA ILE A 231 -19.39 -15.83 14.41
C ILE A 231 -20.72 -16.45 14.88
N ASN A 232 -21.81 -15.67 14.83
CA ASN A 232 -23.04 -16.00 15.55
C ASN A 232 -24.08 -16.80 14.74
N GLN A 233 -23.89 -16.95 13.43
CA GLN A 233 -24.84 -17.63 12.55
C GLN A 233 -24.24 -18.84 11.82
N THR A 234 -22.91 -19.02 11.82
CA THR A 234 -22.28 -20.27 11.35
C THR A 234 -22.63 -21.42 12.30
N SER A 235 -23.07 -22.55 11.77
CA SER A 235 -23.57 -23.73 12.47
C SER A 235 -22.62 -24.19 13.58
N ALA A 236 -23.15 -24.62 14.72
CA ALA A 236 -22.35 -25.19 15.82
C ALA A 236 -21.71 -26.55 15.51
N ALA A 237 -21.99 -27.13 14.33
CA ALA A 237 -21.28 -28.29 13.80
C ALA A 237 -19.88 -27.93 13.26
N VAL A 238 -19.61 -26.66 12.96
CA VAL A 238 -18.27 -26.19 12.54
C VAL A 238 -17.39 -25.97 13.78
N ASP A 239 -16.23 -26.62 13.80
CA ASP A 239 -15.31 -26.67 14.95
C ASP A 239 -14.24 -25.58 14.96
N ALA A 240 -13.87 -25.04 13.79
CA ALA A 240 -12.98 -23.89 13.67
C ALA A 240 -13.34 -23.07 12.43
N ILE A 241 -13.11 -21.75 12.51
CA ILE A 241 -13.35 -20.82 11.43
C ILE A 241 -12.05 -20.08 11.10
N PHE A 242 -11.61 -20.20 9.86
CA PHE A 242 -10.56 -19.36 9.29
C PHE A 242 -11.20 -18.33 8.36
N THR A 243 -10.63 -17.14 8.33
CA THR A 243 -11.15 -15.99 7.58
C THR A 243 -10.04 -15.34 6.75
N GLY A 244 -10.39 -14.49 5.78
CA GLY A 244 -9.47 -13.73 4.90
C GLY A 244 -10.07 -12.39 4.46
N HIS A 245 -9.70 -11.89 3.28
CA HIS A 245 -10.21 -10.69 2.60
C HIS A 245 -9.81 -9.37 3.25
N THR A 246 -10.01 -9.23 4.56
CA THR A 246 -9.82 -7.96 5.28
C THR A 246 -8.38 -7.67 5.71
N HIS A 247 -7.45 -8.63 5.51
CA HIS A 247 -6.05 -8.55 5.93
C HIS A 247 -5.84 -8.27 7.43
N ALA A 248 -6.82 -8.59 8.26
CA ALA A 248 -6.77 -8.33 9.69
C ALA A 248 -6.03 -9.44 10.44
N GLU A 249 -5.39 -9.08 11.56
CA GLU A 249 -4.76 -10.05 12.48
C GLU A 249 -5.63 -10.18 13.72
N TYR A 250 -6.27 -11.34 13.92
CA TYR A 250 -7.04 -11.59 15.14
C TYR A 250 -7.22 -13.08 15.45
N ILE A 251 -7.47 -13.35 16.74
CA ILE A 251 -7.98 -14.62 17.25
C ILE A 251 -9.15 -14.26 18.18
N ILE A 252 -10.31 -14.85 17.92
CA ILE A 252 -11.54 -14.64 18.68
C ILE A 252 -12.07 -16.00 19.17
N ASP A 253 -12.47 -16.06 20.44
CA ASP A 253 -13.26 -17.16 20.98
C ASP A 253 -14.73 -16.98 20.58
N GLY A 254 -15.08 -17.44 19.39
CA GLY A 254 -16.42 -17.29 18.81
C GLY A 254 -17.44 -18.23 19.43
N ALA A 255 -18.67 -17.76 19.64
CA ALA A 255 -19.75 -18.59 20.16
C ALA A 255 -20.16 -19.71 19.18
N ALA A 256 -20.50 -20.89 19.70
CA ALA A 256 -21.14 -21.95 18.92
C ALA A 256 -22.67 -21.82 19.03
N PRO A 257 -23.40 -21.43 17.97
CA PRO A 257 -24.82 -21.09 18.07
C PRO A 257 -25.68 -22.24 18.59
N GLY A 258 -26.51 -21.96 19.59
CA GLY A 258 -27.37 -22.97 20.23
C GLY A 258 -26.67 -23.86 21.27
N GLN A 259 -25.35 -23.70 21.50
CA GLN A 259 -24.59 -24.44 22.51
C GLN A 259 -24.03 -23.49 23.57
N ALA A 260 -24.85 -23.19 24.59
CA ALA A 260 -24.53 -22.19 25.61
C ALA A 260 -23.18 -22.47 26.31
N GLY A 261 -22.27 -21.49 26.24
CA GLY A 261 -20.95 -21.56 26.87
C GLY A 261 -19.90 -22.37 26.09
N LYS A 262 -20.24 -22.95 24.92
CA LYS A 262 -19.27 -23.55 24.01
C LYS A 262 -18.76 -22.48 23.04
N THR A 263 -17.45 -22.43 22.87
CA THR A 263 -16.76 -21.56 21.92
C THR A 263 -15.94 -22.39 20.92
N ARG A 264 -15.46 -21.72 19.88
CA ARG A 264 -14.54 -22.22 18.85
C ARG A 264 -13.58 -21.12 18.42
N PRO A 265 -12.39 -21.45 17.87
CA PRO A 265 -11.48 -20.43 17.37
C PRO A 265 -12.00 -19.85 16.05
N VAL A 266 -11.97 -18.52 15.96
CA VAL A 266 -12.18 -17.73 14.73
C VAL A 266 -10.91 -16.90 14.52
N ILE A 267 -10.24 -17.07 13.37
CA ILE A 267 -8.88 -16.55 13.17
C ILE A 267 -8.69 -15.96 11.77
N GLN A 268 -7.90 -14.89 11.70
CA GLN A 268 -7.34 -14.32 10.48
C GLN A 268 -5.86 -14.00 10.71
N THR A 269 -5.03 -14.27 9.71
CA THR A 269 -3.57 -14.31 9.89
C THR A 269 -2.85 -13.03 9.47
N GLY A 270 -3.58 -11.95 9.21
CA GLY A 270 -3.07 -10.79 8.51
C GLY A 270 -3.05 -11.10 7.02
N ASN A 271 -1.88 -11.03 6.39
CA ASN A 271 -1.72 -11.20 4.95
C ASN A 271 -0.26 -11.56 4.60
N TYR A 272 0.01 -11.84 3.33
CA TYR A 272 1.35 -11.93 2.72
C TYR A 272 2.27 -13.00 3.32
N GLY A 273 1.72 -13.96 4.07
CA GLY A 273 2.51 -14.95 4.80
C GLY A 273 3.36 -14.33 5.92
N ASP A 274 2.93 -13.20 6.50
CA ASP A 274 3.60 -12.59 7.65
C ASP A 274 3.38 -13.38 8.94
N ASN A 275 2.25 -14.08 9.05
CA ASN A 275 1.98 -15.05 10.09
C ASN A 275 1.42 -16.35 9.49
N LEU A 276 1.58 -17.44 10.23
CA LEU A 276 0.92 -18.72 10.00
C LEU A 276 -0.12 -18.91 11.10
N GLY A 277 -1.38 -19.07 10.72
CA GLY A 277 -2.45 -19.43 11.65
C GLY A 277 -2.26 -20.86 12.12
N LYS A 278 -2.27 -21.08 13.44
CA LYS A 278 -2.15 -22.41 14.03
C LYS A 278 -3.31 -22.65 14.98
N VAL A 279 -4.13 -23.66 14.69
CA VAL A 279 -5.17 -24.15 15.60
C VAL A 279 -4.87 -25.60 15.96
N VAL A 280 -4.82 -25.91 17.25
CA VAL A 280 -4.67 -27.28 17.74
C VAL A 280 -5.98 -27.69 18.40
N LEU A 281 -6.66 -28.69 17.83
CA LEU A 281 -7.88 -29.27 18.38
C LEU A 281 -7.53 -30.52 19.18
N THR A 282 -8.11 -30.63 20.38
CA THR A 282 -8.02 -31.84 21.22
C THR A 282 -9.27 -32.68 21.03
N LEU A 283 -9.08 -33.91 20.57
CA LEU A 283 -10.15 -34.85 20.24
C LEU A 283 -10.25 -35.94 21.31
N ASP A 284 -11.47 -36.30 21.70
CA ASP A 284 -11.71 -37.49 22.52
C ASP A 284 -11.68 -38.79 21.69
N ALA A 285 -11.94 -39.93 22.35
CA ALA A 285 -11.92 -41.25 21.71
C ALA A 285 -12.99 -41.42 20.62
N ASP A 286 -14.09 -40.65 20.71
CA ASP A 286 -15.18 -40.60 19.73
C ASP A 286 -14.96 -39.47 18.70
N LYS A 287 -13.75 -38.89 18.68
CA LYS A 287 -13.30 -37.82 17.78
C LYS A 287 -14.01 -36.47 17.95
N ASN A 288 -14.72 -36.25 19.05
CA ASN A 288 -15.32 -34.96 19.33
C ASN A 288 -14.27 -33.95 19.82
N VAL A 289 -14.39 -32.69 19.37
CA VAL A 289 -13.55 -31.59 19.87
C VAL A 289 -13.93 -31.25 21.31
N THR A 290 -12.97 -31.40 22.22
CA THR A 290 -13.14 -31.15 23.66
C THR A 290 -12.41 -29.90 24.16
N ALA A 291 -11.36 -29.47 23.46
CA ALA A 291 -10.61 -28.25 23.74
C ALA A 291 -9.87 -27.78 22.48
N TYR A 292 -9.45 -26.52 22.45
CA TYR A 292 -8.59 -25.97 21.41
C TYR A 292 -7.58 -24.96 21.96
N SER A 293 -6.53 -24.71 21.20
CA SER A 293 -5.66 -23.54 21.32
C SER A 293 -5.40 -22.94 19.95
N ALA A 294 -5.28 -21.62 19.86
CA ALA A 294 -5.00 -20.91 18.61
C ALA A 294 -3.82 -19.93 18.79
N ASP A 295 -3.02 -19.76 17.73
CA ASP A 295 -1.87 -18.86 17.70
C ASP A 295 -1.65 -18.26 16.30
N LEU A 296 -1.05 -17.07 16.27
CA LEU A 296 -0.52 -16.43 15.07
C LEU A 296 1.01 -16.55 15.10
N VAL A 297 1.52 -17.61 14.47
CA VAL A 297 2.95 -17.91 14.48
C VAL A 297 3.65 -16.97 13.49
N LYS A 298 4.47 -16.05 14.00
CA LYS A 298 5.20 -15.11 13.14
C LYS A 298 6.11 -15.86 12.17
N ARG A 299 6.14 -15.42 10.90
CA ARG A 299 7.05 -15.96 9.90
C ARG A 299 8.50 -15.90 10.39
N MET A 300 9.18 -17.03 10.32
CA MET A 300 10.62 -17.17 10.59
C MET A 300 11.47 -16.54 9.47
N ASP A 301 12.75 -16.34 9.75
CA ASP A 301 13.72 -16.03 8.70
C ASP A 301 13.88 -17.20 7.70
N ALA A 302 14.43 -16.88 6.53
CA ALA A 302 14.77 -17.88 5.53
C ALA A 302 15.72 -18.95 6.14
N PRO A 303 15.51 -20.24 5.81
CA PRO A 303 16.33 -21.33 6.30
C PRO A 303 17.76 -21.23 5.75
N THR A 304 18.74 -21.76 6.49
CA THR A 304 20.11 -21.87 6.01
C THR A 304 20.23 -22.88 4.88
N ALA A 305 21.33 -22.83 4.12
CA ALA A 305 21.60 -23.81 3.06
C ALA A 305 21.60 -25.26 3.58
N GLU A 306 22.05 -25.50 4.81
CA GLU A 306 22.01 -26.82 5.44
C GLU A 306 20.58 -27.27 5.76
N GLN A 307 19.73 -26.35 6.23
CA GLN A 307 18.31 -26.64 6.47
C GLN A 307 17.58 -26.95 5.16
N ILE A 308 17.84 -26.16 4.10
CA ILE A 308 17.30 -26.42 2.75
C ILE A 308 17.76 -27.79 2.24
N ALA A 309 19.03 -28.15 2.43
CA ALA A 309 19.55 -29.45 1.99
C ALA A 309 19.00 -30.64 2.80
N ALA A 310 18.57 -30.42 4.05
CA ALA A 310 18.06 -31.46 4.94
C ALA A 310 16.56 -31.75 4.78
N ASP A 311 15.79 -30.79 4.25
CA ASP A 311 14.35 -30.90 4.06
C ASP A 311 14.01 -30.84 2.55
N PRO A 312 13.54 -31.95 1.94
CA PRO A 312 13.18 -31.99 0.53
C PRO A 312 12.14 -30.95 0.11
N VAL A 313 11.19 -30.60 0.98
CA VAL A 313 10.18 -29.58 0.66
C VAL A 313 10.81 -28.21 0.58
N LEU A 314 11.72 -27.88 1.50
CA LEU A 314 12.47 -26.62 1.45
C LEU A 314 13.37 -26.57 0.20
N ALA A 315 13.98 -27.69 -0.21
CA ALA A 315 14.77 -27.77 -1.43
C ALA A 315 13.93 -27.50 -2.69
N ASP A 316 12.76 -28.12 -2.81
CA ASP A 316 11.86 -27.96 -3.96
C ASP A 316 11.33 -26.53 -4.05
N VAL A 317 10.85 -25.99 -2.92
CA VAL A 317 10.38 -24.61 -2.81
C VAL A 317 11.48 -23.60 -3.16
N ASN A 318 12.71 -23.82 -2.70
CA ASN A 318 13.84 -22.95 -3.03
C ASN A 318 14.14 -22.94 -4.54
N ALA A 319 14.03 -24.09 -5.22
CA ALA A 319 14.21 -24.17 -6.66
C ALA A 319 13.15 -23.37 -7.43
N ILE A 320 11.87 -23.52 -7.06
CA ILE A 320 10.75 -22.78 -7.65
C ILE A 320 10.94 -21.27 -7.52
N VAL A 321 11.25 -20.80 -6.30
CA VAL A 321 11.48 -19.38 -6.03
C VAL A 321 12.69 -18.85 -6.81
N THR A 322 13.77 -19.63 -6.90
CA THR A 322 14.97 -19.24 -7.66
C THR A 322 14.66 -19.08 -9.16
N GLU A 323 13.95 -20.03 -9.76
CA GLU A 323 13.55 -19.98 -11.16
C GLU A 323 12.60 -18.80 -11.44
N ALA A 324 11.63 -18.58 -10.56
CA ALA A 324 10.69 -17.46 -10.68
C ALA A 324 11.41 -16.10 -10.67
N ASN A 325 12.38 -15.92 -9.78
CA ASN A 325 13.18 -14.68 -9.72
C ASN A 325 14.06 -14.49 -10.96
N ALA A 326 14.64 -15.56 -11.49
CA ALA A 326 15.42 -15.50 -12.72
C ALA A 326 14.57 -15.06 -13.91
N TYR A 327 13.38 -15.64 -14.07
CA TYR A 327 12.43 -15.25 -15.11
C TYR A 327 11.96 -13.79 -14.94
N ALA A 328 11.61 -13.39 -13.72
CA ALA A 328 11.19 -12.02 -13.43
C ALA A 328 12.30 -11.00 -13.76
N THR A 329 13.56 -11.34 -13.51
CA THR A 329 14.72 -10.51 -13.87
C THR A 329 14.83 -10.34 -15.39
N GLU A 330 14.65 -11.42 -16.15
CA GLU A 330 14.65 -11.38 -17.62
C GLU A 330 13.52 -10.49 -18.15
N GLN A 331 12.28 -10.73 -17.72
CA GLN A 331 11.13 -9.92 -18.16
C GLN A 331 11.21 -8.47 -17.68
N GLY A 332 11.77 -8.26 -16.50
CA GLY A 332 12.00 -6.93 -15.92
C GLY A 332 12.95 -6.08 -16.75
N SER A 333 13.81 -6.71 -17.56
CA SER A 333 14.77 -6.03 -18.43
C SER A 333 14.16 -5.50 -19.74
N VAL A 334 12.91 -5.86 -20.05
CA VAL A 334 12.20 -5.41 -21.25
C VAL A 334 11.85 -3.93 -21.15
N VAL A 335 12.06 -3.18 -22.24
CA VAL A 335 11.65 -1.76 -22.32
C VAL A 335 10.12 -1.67 -22.38
N ALA A 336 9.53 -0.96 -21.42
CA ALA A 336 8.10 -0.72 -21.32
C ALA A 336 7.68 0.61 -21.97
N GLY A 337 8.58 1.58 -22.03
CA GLY A 337 8.34 2.89 -22.62
C GLY A 337 9.57 3.79 -22.53
N GLN A 338 9.37 5.10 -22.69
CA GLN A 338 10.41 6.12 -22.64
C GLN A 338 9.97 7.31 -21.78
N VAL A 339 10.93 8.09 -21.31
CA VAL A 339 10.69 9.42 -20.73
C VAL A 339 11.38 10.51 -21.53
N SER A 340 10.75 11.68 -21.67
CA SER A 340 11.36 12.82 -22.39
C SER A 340 12.44 13.53 -21.58
N ALA A 341 12.35 13.45 -20.24
CA ALA A 341 13.32 13.97 -19.28
C ALA A 341 13.19 13.20 -17.95
N PRO A 342 14.16 13.31 -17.02
CA PRO A 342 14.09 12.63 -15.73
C PRO A 342 12.80 12.97 -14.96
N ILE A 343 12.19 11.94 -14.37
CA ILE A 343 11.02 12.04 -13.48
C ILE A 343 11.48 11.50 -12.13
N THR A 344 11.47 12.33 -11.10
CA THR A 344 12.12 12.02 -9.82
C THR A 344 11.22 12.34 -8.65
N THR A 345 11.40 11.58 -7.57
CA THR A 345 10.99 11.94 -6.22
C THR A 345 11.63 13.26 -5.79
N GLY A 346 11.23 13.75 -4.62
CA GLY A 346 11.71 15.02 -4.08
C GLY A 346 13.24 15.07 -4.03
N PHE A 347 13.82 16.12 -4.61
CA PHE A 347 15.24 16.31 -4.82
C PHE A 347 15.78 17.52 -4.06
N ASP A 348 16.90 17.34 -3.36
CA ASP A 348 17.68 18.36 -2.69
C ASP A 348 19.06 18.46 -3.33
N SER A 349 19.27 19.50 -4.12
CA SER A 349 20.56 19.76 -4.77
C SER A 349 21.70 20.00 -3.78
N ALA A 350 21.41 20.39 -2.53
CA ALA A 350 22.46 20.52 -1.51
C ALA A 350 22.98 19.16 -1.02
N LYS A 351 22.22 18.08 -1.22
CA LYS A 351 22.60 16.70 -0.90
C LYS A 351 22.86 15.86 -2.13
N GLU A 352 23.12 16.52 -3.25
CA GLU A 352 23.41 15.88 -4.54
C GLU A 352 24.48 14.77 -4.39
N THR A 353 25.56 15.05 -3.67
CA THR A 353 26.67 14.10 -3.41
C THR A 353 26.30 12.90 -2.52
N GLN A 354 25.13 12.88 -1.91
CA GLN A 354 24.60 11.82 -1.04
C GLN A 354 23.37 11.15 -1.65
N GLY A 355 23.12 11.35 -2.95
CA GLY A 355 21.97 10.78 -3.65
C GLY A 355 20.65 11.49 -3.32
N GLY A 356 20.67 12.83 -3.20
CA GLY A 356 19.66 13.77 -2.66
C GLY A 356 18.18 13.68 -3.08
N PHE A 357 17.70 12.52 -3.53
CA PHE A 357 16.33 12.09 -3.76
C PHE A 357 15.64 11.59 -2.47
N ASP A 358 14.41 11.07 -2.55
CA ASP A 358 13.55 10.65 -1.42
C ASP A 358 13.27 11.78 -0.40
N MET A 359 13.26 13.04 -0.84
CA MET A 359 12.84 14.16 0.02
C MET A 359 11.32 14.17 0.14
N ARG A 360 10.80 13.42 1.11
CA ARG A 360 9.36 13.20 1.29
C ARG A 360 8.57 14.44 1.72
N ASN A 361 9.25 15.51 2.06
CA ASN A 361 8.65 16.81 2.35
C ASN A 361 8.61 17.74 1.13
N TYR A 362 9.05 17.28 -0.04
CA TYR A 362 9.11 18.05 -1.28
C TYR A 362 8.12 17.52 -2.31
N GLU A 363 7.46 18.43 -3.01
CA GLU A 363 6.59 18.07 -4.15
C GLU A 363 7.46 17.67 -5.32
N SER A 364 7.05 16.62 -6.04
CA SER A 364 7.91 15.95 -7.00
C SER A 364 7.16 15.53 -8.26
N THR A 365 7.87 15.54 -9.39
CA THR A 365 7.35 15.10 -10.69
C THR A 365 6.92 13.62 -10.67
N MET A 366 7.60 12.78 -9.88
CA MET A 366 7.18 11.39 -9.67
C MET A 366 5.83 11.29 -8.94
N GLY A 367 5.61 12.12 -7.91
CA GLY A 367 4.34 12.19 -7.20
C GLY A 367 3.19 12.59 -8.13
N HIS A 368 3.41 13.57 -9.01
CA HIS A 368 2.42 13.95 -10.03
C HIS A 368 2.13 12.80 -10.99
N LEU A 369 3.16 12.17 -11.54
CA LEU A 369 3.01 11.09 -12.51
C LEU A 369 2.23 9.90 -11.94
N VAL A 370 2.60 9.43 -10.74
CA VAL A 370 1.93 8.27 -10.13
C VAL A 370 0.49 8.60 -9.75
N ALA A 371 0.21 9.82 -9.29
CA ALA A 371 -1.16 10.24 -9.01
C ALA A 371 -2.01 10.37 -10.30
N ASP A 372 -1.46 10.91 -11.38
CA ASP A 372 -2.12 10.90 -12.70
C ASP A 372 -2.35 9.46 -13.19
N MET A 373 -1.40 8.55 -12.97
CA MET A 373 -1.55 7.14 -13.29
C MET A 373 -2.66 6.49 -12.48
N TYR A 374 -2.77 6.73 -11.17
CA TYR A 374 -3.88 6.23 -10.34
C TYR A 374 -5.24 6.71 -10.85
N LEU A 375 -5.35 7.99 -11.18
CA LEU A 375 -6.56 8.55 -11.78
C LEU A 375 -6.89 7.88 -13.12
N ALA A 376 -5.91 7.70 -13.99
CA ALA A 376 -6.10 7.05 -15.29
C ALA A 376 -6.47 5.57 -15.15
N ALA A 377 -5.82 4.85 -14.25
CA ALA A 377 -6.03 3.43 -14.00
C ALA A 377 -7.45 3.15 -13.46
N ALA A 378 -7.88 3.87 -12.43
CA ALA A 378 -9.23 3.76 -11.89
C ALA A 378 -10.30 4.01 -12.97
N ASN A 379 -10.09 5.03 -13.80
CA ASN A 379 -11.00 5.40 -14.89
C ASN A 379 -10.95 4.43 -16.09
N SER A 380 -9.88 3.67 -16.29
CA SER A 380 -9.71 2.78 -17.44
C SER A 380 -10.72 1.62 -17.47
N THR A 381 -11.20 1.19 -16.30
CA THR A 381 -12.15 0.08 -16.17
C THR A 381 -13.60 0.53 -16.32
N GLY A 382 -13.87 1.82 -16.07
CA GLY A 382 -15.23 2.38 -15.99
C GLY A 382 -16.08 1.87 -14.81
N ARG A 383 -15.55 0.97 -13.95
CA ARG A 383 -16.28 0.35 -12.83
C ARG A 383 -16.32 1.27 -11.60
N THR A 384 -15.18 1.88 -11.32
CA THR A 384 -14.92 2.72 -10.14
C THR A 384 -14.22 4.01 -10.59
N PRO A 385 -14.90 4.90 -11.31
CA PRO A 385 -14.29 6.12 -11.81
C PRO A 385 -13.90 7.05 -10.65
N ALA A 386 -12.82 7.79 -10.83
CA ALA A 386 -12.29 8.74 -9.85
C ALA A 386 -12.15 10.14 -10.47
N ASP A 387 -12.23 11.16 -9.61
CA ASP A 387 -12.04 12.57 -9.93
C ASP A 387 -10.60 13.03 -9.68
N ILE A 388 -9.92 12.41 -8.70
CA ILE A 388 -8.60 12.80 -8.21
C ILE A 388 -7.76 11.55 -7.95
N GLY A 389 -6.48 11.55 -8.31
CA GLY A 389 -5.51 10.56 -7.83
C GLY A 389 -4.65 11.13 -6.70
N ILE A 390 -4.32 10.33 -5.68
CA ILE A 390 -3.48 10.74 -4.55
C ILE A 390 -2.47 9.64 -4.22
N VAL A 391 -1.20 10.03 -4.04
CA VAL A 391 -0.12 9.13 -3.61
C VAL A 391 0.70 9.75 -2.49
N ASN A 392 1.13 8.93 -1.52
CA ASN A 392 2.04 9.35 -0.47
C ASN A 392 3.50 9.25 -0.94
N PRO A 393 4.38 10.16 -0.48
CA PRO A 393 5.76 10.19 -0.93
C PRO A 393 6.56 8.96 -0.46
N GLY A 394 6.12 8.30 0.62
CA GLY A 394 6.72 7.06 1.11
C GLY A 394 6.51 5.86 0.17
N GLY A 395 5.43 5.88 -0.60
CA GLY A 395 5.09 4.85 -1.59
C GLY A 395 5.99 4.86 -2.83
N LEU A 396 6.68 5.97 -3.10
CA LEU A 396 7.55 6.17 -4.26
C LEU A 396 8.98 5.76 -3.92
N ARG A 397 9.53 4.76 -4.61
CA ARG A 397 10.78 4.10 -4.19
C ARG A 397 11.95 4.22 -5.16
N ASP A 398 11.73 4.72 -6.37
CA ASP A 398 12.77 4.88 -7.39
C ASP A 398 12.47 6.05 -8.35
N GLU A 399 13.44 6.35 -9.20
CA GLU A 399 13.47 7.46 -10.15
C GLU A 399 13.45 6.93 -11.59
N LEU A 400 12.99 7.75 -12.55
CA LEU A 400 12.92 7.37 -13.97
C LEU A 400 13.71 8.30 -14.89
N PRO A 401 14.44 7.77 -15.89
CA PRO A 401 14.63 6.34 -16.16
C PRO A 401 15.74 5.77 -15.24
N GLY A 402 15.39 4.77 -14.42
CA GLY A 402 16.26 3.94 -13.58
C GLY A 402 17.13 4.65 -12.53
N GLY A 403 16.93 4.37 -11.24
CA GLY A 403 18.02 4.31 -10.25
C GLY A 403 18.82 5.59 -9.99
N LEU A 404 18.25 6.79 -10.14
CA LEU A 404 18.98 8.06 -9.90
C LEU A 404 19.38 8.28 -8.44
N ARG A 405 18.92 7.43 -7.51
CA ARG A 405 19.33 7.45 -6.09
C ARG A 405 20.83 7.30 -5.86
N THR A 406 21.60 6.80 -6.82
CA THR A 406 23.05 6.57 -6.67
C THR A 406 23.93 7.39 -7.63
N SER A 407 23.36 8.08 -8.62
CA SER A 407 24.13 9.01 -9.46
C SER A 407 23.23 10.01 -10.20
N LEU A 408 23.71 11.25 -10.36
CA LEU A 408 23.02 12.31 -11.13
C LEU A 408 23.53 12.42 -12.56
N GLY A 409 24.30 11.44 -13.00
CA GLY A 409 24.59 11.29 -14.41
C GLY A 409 23.26 11.09 -15.10
N LEU A 410 22.87 12.06 -15.94
CA LEU A 410 21.74 11.92 -16.85
C LEU A 410 21.72 10.50 -17.36
N ALA A 411 20.63 9.78 -17.16
CA ALA A 411 20.47 8.50 -17.82
C ALA A 411 20.68 8.77 -19.31
N ALA A 412 21.81 8.31 -19.86
CA ALA A 412 22.14 8.46 -21.27
C ALA A 412 21.09 7.74 -22.17
N ASN A 413 20.21 6.99 -21.53
CA ASN A 413 19.13 6.21 -22.07
C ASN A 413 17.79 6.71 -21.53
N GLN A 414 16.90 7.16 -22.43
CA GLN A 414 15.52 7.55 -22.11
C GLN A 414 14.56 6.36 -21.99
N ASN A 415 15.01 5.14 -22.29
CA ASN A 415 14.19 3.94 -22.15
C ASN A 415 13.96 3.62 -20.69
N VAL A 416 12.72 3.27 -20.37
CA VAL A 416 12.27 2.79 -19.08
C VAL A 416 11.95 1.31 -19.21
N ARG A 417 12.62 0.46 -18.40
CA ARG A 417 12.34 -0.98 -18.36
C ARG A 417 11.17 -1.27 -17.44
N VAL A 418 10.55 -2.43 -17.60
CA VAL A 418 9.46 -2.90 -16.73
C VAL A 418 9.89 -2.85 -15.25
N MET A 419 11.09 -3.35 -14.93
CA MET A 419 11.56 -3.34 -13.54
C MET A 419 11.81 -1.93 -13.00
N ASP A 420 12.22 -0.98 -13.85
CA ASP A 420 12.40 0.41 -13.41
C ASP A 420 11.06 1.01 -12.94
N ILE A 421 9.95 0.64 -13.59
CA ILE A 421 8.58 1.07 -13.21
C ILE A 421 8.11 0.36 -11.94
N VAL A 422 8.27 -0.96 -11.89
CA VAL A 422 7.90 -1.78 -10.71
C VAL A 422 8.65 -1.29 -9.48
N ASN A 423 9.91 -0.91 -9.61
CA ASN A 423 10.71 -0.36 -8.52
C ASN A 423 10.19 0.98 -7.98
N VAL A 424 9.42 1.76 -8.76
CA VAL A 424 8.79 2.99 -8.24
C VAL A 424 7.67 2.66 -7.26
N THR A 425 6.84 1.65 -7.56
CA THR A 425 5.70 1.19 -6.74
C THR A 425 5.84 -0.30 -6.39
N PRO A 426 6.85 -0.69 -5.58
CA PRO A 426 7.26 -2.09 -5.44
C PRO A 426 6.43 -2.89 -4.44
N PHE A 427 5.47 -2.24 -3.77
CA PHE A 427 4.68 -2.86 -2.71
C PHE A 427 3.49 -3.66 -3.24
N ALA A 428 3.18 -3.54 -4.54
CA ALA A 428 2.01 -4.13 -5.17
C ALA A 428 0.74 -3.81 -4.37
N ASN A 429 0.49 -2.51 -4.12
CA ASN A 429 -0.74 -2.10 -3.46
C ASN A 429 -1.90 -2.26 -4.44
N ASN A 430 -3.03 -2.76 -3.94
CA ASN A 430 -4.29 -2.61 -4.66
C ASN A 430 -4.63 -1.12 -4.76
N LEU A 431 -5.13 -0.73 -5.92
CA LEU A 431 -5.68 0.59 -6.15
C LEU A 431 -7.16 0.57 -5.75
N TRP A 432 -7.54 1.53 -4.93
CA TRP A 432 -8.89 1.69 -4.40
C TRP A 432 -9.46 3.05 -4.81
N THR A 433 -10.79 3.14 -4.78
CA THR A 433 -11.49 4.42 -4.83
C THR A 433 -12.30 4.64 -3.56
N THR A 434 -12.41 5.89 -3.11
CA THR A 434 -13.26 6.26 -1.96
C THR A 434 -13.80 7.68 -2.14
N GLU A 435 -14.99 7.97 -1.60
CA GLU A 435 -15.63 9.28 -1.71
C GLU A 435 -15.29 10.16 -0.51
N LEU A 436 -14.81 11.38 -0.79
CA LEU A 436 -14.55 12.42 0.19
C LEU A 436 -15.43 13.63 -0.07
N THR A 437 -15.95 14.23 1.00
CA THR A 437 -16.45 15.61 0.95
C THR A 437 -15.32 16.60 0.76
N GLY A 438 -15.61 17.81 0.27
CA GLY A 438 -14.64 18.89 0.14
C GLY A 438 -13.99 19.26 1.48
N ALA A 439 -14.76 19.18 2.58
CA ALA A 439 -14.22 19.34 3.94
C ALA A 439 -13.21 18.25 4.32
N GLN A 440 -13.50 16.99 3.99
CA GLN A 440 -12.56 15.88 4.19
C GLN A 440 -11.32 16.02 3.30
N LEU A 441 -11.47 16.42 2.03
CA LEU A 441 -10.34 16.66 1.13
C LEU A 441 -9.40 17.75 1.68
N LYS A 442 -9.95 18.85 2.23
CA LYS A 442 -9.16 19.87 2.92
C LYS A 442 -8.46 19.32 4.16
N THR A 443 -9.12 18.43 4.91
CA THR A 443 -8.51 17.78 6.07
C THR A 443 -7.37 16.85 5.65
N VAL A 444 -7.50 16.07 4.57
CA VAL A 444 -6.39 15.27 4.01
C VAL A 444 -5.17 16.13 3.67
N LEU A 445 -5.39 17.32 3.10
CA LEU A 445 -4.31 18.27 2.82
C LEU A 445 -3.67 18.82 4.11
N GLU A 446 -4.45 19.07 5.15
CA GLU A 446 -3.95 19.43 6.49
C GLU A 446 -3.20 18.27 7.15
N GLU A 447 -3.55 17.02 6.83
CA GLU A 447 -2.90 15.85 7.41
C GLU A 447 -1.44 15.70 6.98
N GLN A 448 -1.02 16.38 5.91
CA GLN A 448 0.38 16.52 5.51
C GLN A 448 1.26 17.10 6.63
N TRP A 449 0.71 17.94 7.51
CA TRP A 449 1.35 18.31 8.78
C TRP A 449 1.11 17.21 9.81
N GLN A 450 2.16 16.44 10.05
CA GLN A 450 2.10 15.14 10.70
C GLN A 450 2.14 15.26 12.23
N GLN A 451 1.22 14.56 12.88
CA GLN A 451 1.11 14.49 14.33
C GLN A 451 1.09 13.04 14.81
N THR A 452 1.55 12.80 16.04
CA THR A 452 1.38 11.53 16.76
C THR A 452 -0.08 11.37 17.18
N ALA A 453 -0.47 10.17 17.63
CA ALA A 453 -1.81 9.93 18.18
C ALA A 453 -2.14 10.82 19.40
N ALA A 454 -1.12 11.32 20.11
CA ALA A 454 -1.28 12.26 21.22
C ALA A 454 -1.46 13.72 20.76
N GLY A 455 -1.43 13.99 19.45
CA GLY A 455 -1.49 15.34 18.86
C GLY A 455 -0.16 16.09 18.87
N GLU A 456 0.94 15.43 19.24
CA GLU A 456 2.28 16.02 19.24
C GLU A 456 2.90 15.98 17.84
N MET A 457 3.91 16.80 17.55
CA MET A 457 4.60 16.74 16.26
C MET A 457 5.27 15.39 16.03
N ALA A 458 5.07 14.80 14.85
CA ALA A 458 5.77 13.58 14.46
C ALA A 458 7.26 13.83 14.17
N THR A 459 8.08 12.77 14.26
CA THR A 459 9.51 12.82 13.92
C THR A 459 9.76 13.20 12.45
N ARG A 460 8.81 12.87 11.57
CA ARG A 460 8.69 13.42 10.22
C ARG A 460 7.52 14.43 10.23
N PRO A 461 7.79 15.73 10.43
CA PRO A 461 6.73 16.71 10.70
C PRO A 461 5.89 17.08 9.48
N TYR A 462 6.34 16.74 8.27
CA TYR A 462 5.63 17.00 7.04
C TYR A 462 5.84 15.89 6.01
N LEU A 463 4.76 15.47 5.34
CA LEU A 463 4.77 14.54 4.21
C LEU A 463 4.01 15.17 3.05
N GLN A 464 4.68 15.42 1.94
CA GLN A 464 4.09 16.02 0.75
C GLN A 464 3.38 14.96 -0.08
N LEU A 465 2.05 14.97 -0.08
CA LEU A 465 1.25 14.16 -0.99
C LEU A 465 1.46 14.62 -2.45
N GLY A 466 1.49 13.65 -3.35
CA GLY A 466 1.33 13.87 -4.79
C GLY A 466 -0.14 13.80 -5.17
N PHE A 467 -0.58 14.73 -6.02
CA PHE A 467 -1.94 14.76 -6.56
C PHE A 467 -1.93 14.69 -8.08
N SER A 468 -3.02 14.19 -8.67
CA SER A 468 -3.21 14.24 -10.11
C SER A 468 -3.22 15.69 -10.59
N SER A 469 -2.77 15.91 -11.83
CA SER A 469 -2.52 17.21 -12.46
C SER A 469 -3.68 18.20 -12.42
N ASN A 470 -4.90 17.73 -12.19
CA ASN A 470 -6.10 18.53 -12.10
C ASN A 470 -6.35 19.18 -10.72
N VAL A 471 -5.51 18.91 -9.72
CA VAL A 471 -5.61 19.51 -8.38
C VAL A 471 -4.55 20.57 -8.16
N THR A 472 -4.94 21.71 -7.59
CA THR A 472 -4.02 22.73 -7.07
C THR A 472 -4.54 23.26 -5.75
N TYR A 473 -3.66 23.67 -4.85
CA TYR A 473 -4.03 24.30 -3.60
C TYR A 473 -3.01 25.32 -3.13
N THR A 474 -3.49 26.29 -2.37
CA THR A 474 -2.66 27.27 -1.68
C THR A 474 -2.72 27.04 -0.18
N TYR A 475 -1.62 27.33 0.50
CA TYR A 475 -1.54 27.17 1.95
C TYR A 475 -0.70 28.30 2.57
N THR A 476 -0.93 28.61 3.85
CA THR A 476 -0.10 29.56 4.59
C THR A 476 1.15 28.89 5.14
N GLY A 477 1.01 27.68 5.69
CA GLY A 477 2.07 26.95 6.37
C GLY A 477 2.76 27.82 7.42
N SER A 478 2.01 28.75 8.03
CA SER A 478 2.57 29.75 8.94
C SER A 478 2.95 29.04 10.23
N PRO A 479 4.22 29.12 10.66
CA PRO A 479 4.61 28.54 11.91
C PRO A 479 3.93 29.25 13.08
N ASP A 480 3.52 28.49 14.07
CA ASP A 480 3.06 28.98 15.35
C ASP A 480 4.21 29.64 16.15
N ALA A 481 3.91 30.07 17.39
CA ALA A 481 4.90 30.69 18.27
C ALA A 481 6.07 29.77 18.64
N ALA A 482 5.96 28.46 18.44
CA ALA A 482 7.02 27.48 18.65
C ALA A 482 7.82 27.17 17.38
N GLY A 483 7.45 27.76 16.23
CA GLY A 483 8.13 27.61 14.95
C GLY A 483 7.54 26.53 14.04
N TYR A 484 6.33 26.02 14.33
CA TYR A 484 5.73 24.90 13.60
C TYR A 484 4.38 25.25 12.99
N ALA A 485 4.17 24.92 11.71
CA ALA A 485 2.83 24.98 11.13
C ALA A 485 1.96 23.90 11.81
N THR A 486 0.86 24.31 12.43
CA THR A 486 -0.03 23.41 13.18
C THR A 486 -1.17 22.95 12.27
N ARG A 487 -1.48 21.63 12.29
CA ARG A 487 -2.58 21.03 11.52
C ARG A 487 -3.90 21.76 11.77
N GLY A 488 -4.67 22.02 10.71
CA GLY A 488 -6.05 22.49 10.76
C GLY A 488 -6.28 23.96 10.40
N SER A 489 -5.27 24.70 9.94
CA SER A 489 -5.41 26.13 9.57
C SER A 489 -4.39 26.59 8.51
N ASN A 490 -3.82 25.66 7.75
CA ASN A 490 -2.83 25.97 6.73
C ASN A 490 -3.45 26.12 5.34
N VAL A 491 -4.41 25.27 4.96
CA VAL A 491 -4.98 25.21 3.62
C VAL A 491 -5.94 26.40 3.41
N LEU A 492 -5.69 27.18 2.36
CA LEU A 492 -6.49 28.36 2.00
C LEU A 492 -7.57 27.98 0.99
N ASP A 493 -7.17 27.72 -0.25
CA ASP A 493 -8.07 27.35 -1.33
C ASP A 493 -7.57 26.06 -2.00
N VAL A 494 -8.54 25.21 -2.38
CA VAL A 494 -8.30 23.99 -3.15
C VAL A 494 -9.13 24.10 -4.44
N TYR A 495 -8.54 23.71 -5.56
CA TYR A 495 -9.19 23.70 -6.87
C TYR A 495 -9.05 22.33 -7.50
N VAL A 496 -10.15 21.81 -8.04
CA VAL A 496 -10.19 20.55 -8.81
C VAL A 496 -10.79 20.88 -10.18
N ASN A 497 -10.09 20.52 -11.26
CA ASN A 497 -10.45 20.89 -12.64
C ASN A 497 -10.64 22.41 -12.81
N GLY A 498 -9.88 23.22 -12.06
CA GLY A 498 -9.97 24.68 -12.05
C GLY A 498 -11.21 25.26 -11.34
N LYS A 499 -12.07 24.42 -10.76
CA LYS A 499 -13.21 24.87 -9.92
C LYS A 499 -12.79 24.83 -8.45
N ARG A 500 -13.09 25.90 -7.72
CA ARG A 500 -12.89 25.97 -6.27
C ARG A 500 -13.73 24.90 -5.55
N VAL A 501 -13.11 24.23 -4.57
CA VAL A 501 -13.72 23.20 -3.74
C VAL A 501 -14.50 23.84 -2.59
N GLU A 502 -15.80 23.57 -2.54
CA GLU A 502 -16.65 23.89 -1.40
C GLU A 502 -16.78 22.69 -0.46
N ASP A 503 -17.05 22.94 0.83
CA ASP A 503 -17.04 21.89 1.86
C ASP A 503 -18.02 20.74 1.59
N ALA A 504 -19.14 21.05 0.92
CA ALA A 504 -20.21 20.11 0.57
C ALA A 504 -20.01 19.44 -0.80
N ASP A 505 -19.00 19.83 -1.59
CA ASP A 505 -18.68 19.12 -2.83
C ASP A 505 -18.26 17.67 -2.47
N THR A 506 -18.46 16.72 -3.39
CA THR A 506 -18.04 15.33 -3.22
C THR A 506 -17.09 14.96 -4.35
N TYR A 507 -15.99 14.30 -4.02
CA TYR A 507 -14.97 13.83 -4.94
C TYR A 507 -14.67 12.36 -4.67
N THR A 508 -14.65 11.56 -5.73
CA THR A 508 -14.11 10.20 -5.66
C THR A 508 -12.60 10.27 -5.87
N VAL A 509 -11.82 9.73 -4.93
CA VAL A 509 -10.36 9.75 -4.99
C VAL A 509 -9.81 8.34 -5.22
N ALA A 510 -8.84 8.19 -6.12
CA ALA A 510 -8.09 6.97 -6.37
C ALA A 510 -6.80 6.96 -5.54
N ILE A 511 -6.64 5.94 -4.69
CA ILE A 511 -5.58 5.84 -3.68
C ILE A 511 -5.07 4.39 -3.54
N PRO A 512 -3.81 4.17 -3.15
CA PRO A 512 -3.33 2.82 -2.84
C PRO A 512 -3.96 2.32 -1.52
N SER A 513 -4.10 1.01 -1.37
CA SER A 513 -4.68 0.37 -0.18
C SER A 513 -4.01 0.81 1.13
N PHE A 514 -2.70 1.08 1.12
CA PHE A 514 -1.97 1.65 2.25
C PHE A 514 -2.60 2.96 2.79
N LEU A 515 -3.00 3.86 1.89
CA LEU A 515 -3.64 5.12 2.28
C LEU A 515 -5.11 4.95 2.63
N LEU A 516 -5.82 3.99 2.00
CA LEU A 516 -7.18 3.64 2.40
C LEU A 516 -7.21 3.17 3.86
N GLY A 517 -6.20 2.43 4.31
CA GLY A 517 -6.04 2.03 5.72
C GLY A 517 -5.66 3.17 6.67
N GLY A 518 -5.51 4.40 6.18
CA GLY A 518 -5.06 5.56 6.98
C GLY A 518 -3.55 5.61 7.24
N GLY A 519 -2.76 4.90 6.42
CA GLY A 519 -1.30 4.90 6.46
C GLY A 519 -0.70 6.32 6.43
N ASP A 520 0.52 6.47 6.94
CA ASP A 520 1.22 7.77 7.06
C ASP A 520 0.38 8.86 7.80
N ASN A 521 -0.46 8.45 8.76
CA ASN A 521 -1.35 9.31 9.55
C ASN A 521 -2.37 10.12 8.72
N PHE A 522 -2.74 9.63 7.53
CA PHE A 522 -3.81 10.18 6.70
C PHE A 522 -5.16 9.55 7.06
N GLY A 523 -5.53 9.64 8.34
CA GLY A 523 -6.71 8.96 8.90
C GLY A 523 -8.05 9.43 8.36
N THR A 524 -8.10 10.56 7.64
CA THR A 524 -9.33 10.99 6.95
C THR A 524 -9.62 10.13 5.72
N LEU A 525 -8.59 9.58 5.06
CA LEU A 525 -8.78 8.71 3.89
C LEU A 525 -9.48 7.38 4.23
N SER A 526 -9.28 6.86 5.45
CA SER A 526 -10.00 5.67 5.94
C SER A 526 -11.44 5.93 6.35
N GLN A 527 -11.86 7.19 6.41
CA GLN A 527 -13.24 7.61 6.71
C GLN A 527 -14.04 7.95 5.44
N GLY A 528 -13.43 7.79 4.26
CA GLY A 528 -14.13 7.99 2.99
C GLY A 528 -15.29 7.00 2.84
N ALA A 529 -16.35 7.45 2.19
CA ALA A 529 -17.54 6.64 1.95
C ALA A 529 -17.39 5.80 0.68
N ASN A 530 -18.19 4.74 0.55
CA ASN A 530 -18.29 3.97 -0.70
C ASN A 530 -16.94 3.48 -1.23
N ALA A 531 -16.04 3.04 -0.34
CA ALA A 531 -14.75 2.50 -0.72
C ALA A 531 -14.93 1.26 -1.61
N LYS A 532 -14.19 1.18 -2.71
CA LYS A 532 -14.25 0.07 -3.67
C LYS A 532 -12.86 -0.29 -4.16
N ASP A 533 -12.53 -1.57 -4.14
CA ASP A 533 -11.33 -2.08 -4.81
C ASP A 533 -11.53 -1.98 -6.33
N THR A 534 -10.51 -1.51 -7.03
CA THR A 534 -10.50 -1.48 -8.49
C THR A 534 -10.09 -2.84 -9.10
N ALA A 535 -9.58 -3.76 -8.27
CA ALA A 535 -8.84 -4.97 -8.62
C ALA A 535 -7.63 -4.71 -9.53
N LEU A 536 -7.05 -3.51 -9.44
CA LEU A 536 -5.82 -3.18 -10.12
C LEU A 536 -4.69 -3.08 -9.10
N VAL A 537 -3.55 -3.68 -9.43
CA VAL A 537 -2.30 -3.48 -8.69
C VAL A 537 -1.60 -2.25 -9.25
N ASP A 538 -1.12 -1.38 -8.37
CA ASP A 538 -0.44 -0.14 -8.75
C ASP A 538 0.75 -0.36 -9.71
N SER A 539 1.61 -1.33 -9.44
CA SER A 539 2.76 -1.66 -10.30
C SER A 539 2.35 -2.10 -11.70
N ASP A 540 1.34 -2.96 -11.81
CA ASP A 540 0.89 -3.49 -13.10
C ASP A 540 0.17 -2.40 -13.92
N ALA A 541 -0.65 -1.60 -13.25
CA ALA A 541 -1.28 -0.42 -13.83
C ALA A 541 -0.25 0.59 -14.33
N PHE A 542 0.85 0.79 -13.59
CA PHE A 542 1.90 1.71 -14.00
C PHE A 542 2.70 1.20 -15.20
N VAL A 543 3.00 -0.11 -15.24
CA VAL A 543 3.62 -0.74 -16.43
C VAL A 543 2.70 -0.60 -17.65
N ALA A 544 1.40 -0.82 -17.48
CA ALA A 544 0.42 -0.63 -18.56
C ALA A 544 0.34 0.83 -19.02
N TYR A 545 0.38 1.79 -18.10
CA TYR A 545 0.41 3.22 -18.39
C TYR A 545 1.58 3.59 -19.32
N PHE A 546 2.80 3.12 -19.01
CA PHE A 546 3.97 3.36 -19.87
C PHE A 546 3.85 2.69 -21.24
N LYS A 547 3.39 1.43 -21.29
CA LYS A 547 3.19 0.70 -22.56
C LYS A 547 2.19 1.40 -23.46
N ASN A 548 1.16 2.02 -22.90
CA ASN A 548 0.13 2.73 -23.64
C ASN A 548 0.57 4.14 -24.08
N ALA A 549 1.31 4.87 -23.23
CA ALA A 549 1.77 6.22 -23.54
C ALA A 549 2.93 6.24 -24.56
N GLY A 550 3.81 5.24 -24.53
CA GLY A 550 5.03 5.18 -25.33
C GLY A 550 6.12 6.12 -24.79
N THR A 551 5.87 7.43 -24.75
CA THR A 551 6.75 8.44 -24.13
C THR A 551 5.99 9.23 -23.07
N VAL A 552 6.53 9.29 -21.86
CA VAL A 552 5.96 10.03 -20.72
C VAL A 552 6.81 11.27 -20.43
N GLU A 553 6.18 12.39 -20.12
CA GLU A 553 6.85 13.66 -19.82
C GLU A 553 6.72 14.02 -18.33
N PRO A 554 7.75 14.61 -17.69
CA PRO A 554 7.59 15.15 -16.33
C PRO A 554 6.61 16.33 -16.32
N ASN A 555 5.73 16.36 -15.31
CA ASN A 555 4.90 17.53 -15.02
C ASN A 555 5.58 18.46 -14.01
N PHE A 556 6.10 19.58 -14.48
CA PHE A 556 6.79 20.59 -13.67
C PHE A 556 5.85 21.65 -13.04
N ALA A 557 4.54 21.58 -13.31
CA ALA A 557 3.60 22.55 -12.76
C ALA A 557 3.46 22.33 -11.25
N LYS A 558 3.75 23.38 -10.48
CA LYS A 558 3.61 23.35 -9.02
C LYS A 558 2.12 23.34 -8.63
N GLN A 559 1.73 22.41 -7.77
CA GLN A 559 0.35 22.25 -7.28
C GLN A 559 0.13 22.82 -5.89
N ALA A 560 1.14 22.81 -5.01
CA ALA A 560 1.03 23.29 -3.62
C ALA A 560 1.82 24.59 -3.39
N VAL A 561 1.18 25.76 -3.42
CA VAL A 561 1.90 27.04 -3.28
C VAL A 561 1.67 27.71 -1.94
N ARG A 562 2.76 28.14 -1.31
CA ARG A 562 2.70 28.87 -0.04
C ARG A 562 2.38 30.34 -0.28
N VAL A 563 1.43 30.88 0.48
CA VAL A 563 0.99 32.28 0.45
C VAL A 563 1.20 32.92 1.82
N ALA A 564 1.78 34.11 1.85
CA ALA A 564 1.92 34.93 3.05
C ALA A 564 1.42 36.35 2.81
N ASP A 565 1.10 37.06 3.89
CA ASP A 565 0.67 38.47 3.87
C ASP A 565 -0.59 38.73 3.03
N LEU A 566 -1.45 37.73 2.87
CA LEU A 566 -2.72 37.87 2.17
C LEU A 566 -3.70 38.72 3.00
N ALA A 567 -4.18 39.83 2.43
CA ALA A 567 -5.16 40.67 3.10
C ALA A 567 -6.57 40.03 3.08
N GLU A 568 -7.38 40.30 4.11
CA GLU A 568 -8.79 39.89 4.16
C GLU A 568 -9.62 40.52 3.02
N SER A 569 -9.25 41.74 2.60
CA SER A 569 -9.83 42.44 1.46
C SER A 569 -8.85 43.45 0.85
N TYR A 570 -8.97 43.68 -0.45
CA TYR A 570 -8.23 44.70 -1.19
C TYR A 570 -9.14 45.86 -1.61
N ASP A 571 -8.57 47.07 -1.74
CA ASP A 571 -9.26 48.19 -2.40
C ASP A 571 -9.16 48.03 -3.92
N VAL A 572 -10.27 48.14 -4.66
CA VAL A 572 -10.30 48.07 -6.14
C VAL A 572 -9.45 49.16 -6.81
N ASN A 573 -9.05 50.21 -6.08
CA ASN A 573 -8.10 51.23 -6.53
C ASN A 573 -6.79 51.24 -5.72
N GLY A 574 -6.56 50.23 -4.89
CA GLY A 574 -5.37 50.10 -4.06
C GLY A 574 -4.38 49.05 -4.58
N PRO A 575 -3.28 48.82 -3.84
CA PRO A 575 -2.32 47.81 -4.21
C PRO A 575 -2.84 46.40 -3.90
N LEU A 576 -2.71 45.49 -4.86
CA LEU A 576 -2.74 44.05 -4.65
C LEU A 576 -1.36 43.61 -4.15
N ALA A 577 -1.24 43.25 -2.88
CA ALA A 577 0.02 42.91 -2.25
C ALA A 577 -0.05 41.66 -1.37
N PHE A 578 0.83 40.70 -1.63
CA PHE A 578 1.06 39.48 -0.84
C PHE A 578 2.34 38.78 -1.34
N SER A 579 2.79 37.76 -0.63
CA SER A 579 4.02 37.02 -0.96
C SER A 579 3.71 35.57 -1.32
N LEU A 580 4.42 35.03 -2.32
CA LEU A 580 4.40 33.62 -2.70
C LEU A 580 5.77 32.98 -2.45
N SER A 581 5.77 31.74 -1.99
CA SER A 581 6.98 30.91 -1.89
C SER A 581 6.71 29.47 -2.31
N ASP A 582 7.78 28.69 -2.49
CA ASP A 582 7.74 27.31 -2.98
C ASP A 582 7.12 27.18 -4.38
N LEU A 583 7.35 28.16 -5.27
CA LEU A 583 6.75 28.19 -6.62
C LEU A 583 7.30 27.13 -7.59
N ASN A 584 8.35 26.41 -7.22
CA ASN A 584 8.97 25.38 -8.07
C ASN A 584 8.77 24.00 -7.46
N VAL A 585 8.42 23.02 -8.31
CA VAL A 585 8.55 21.60 -7.96
C VAL A 585 10.02 21.34 -7.61
N ARG A 586 10.28 20.54 -6.57
CA ARG A 586 11.65 20.22 -6.16
C ARG A 586 12.01 18.83 -6.65
N SER A 587 12.18 18.71 -7.95
CA SER A 587 12.67 17.51 -8.65
C SER A 587 13.92 17.85 -9.46
N TYR A 588 14.64 16.84 -9.93
CA TYR A 588 15.79 17.05 -10.80
C TYR A 588 15.36 17.60 -12.16
N GLY A 589 16.12 18.57 -12.71
CA GLY A 589 15.91 19.10 -14.07
C GLY A 589 14.72 20.05 -14.23
N VAL A 590 14.13 20.53 -13.14
CA VAL A 590 12.99 21.47 -13.18
C VAL A 590 13.42 22.80 -13.84
N PRO A 591 12.69 23.32 -14.85
CA PRO A 591 12.94 24.62 -15.44
C PRO A 591 12.77 25.78 -14.45
N THR A 592 13.51 26.88 -14.64
CA THR A 592 13.37 28.06 -13.78
C THR A 592 12.10 28.84 -14.15
N LEU A 593 11.16 28.97 -13.21
CA LEU A 593 10.07 29.94 -13.29
C LEU A 593 10.61 31.34 -13.02
N THR A 594 10.40 32.28 -13.95
CA THR A 594 10.96 33.65 -13.85
C THR A 594 9.91 34.75 -13.80
N GLU A 595 8.69 34.50 -14.27
CA GLU A 595 7.63 35.50 -14.34
C GLU A 595 6.24 34.86 -14.25
N LEU A 596 5.36 35.50 -13.46
CA LEU A 596 3.94 35.16 -13.34
C LEU A 596 3.09 36.28 -13.93
N LYS A 597 2.15 35.93 -14.81
CA LYS A 597 1.07 36.82 -15.27
C LYS A 597 -0.09 36.75 -14.27
N VAL A 598 -0.56 37.90 -13.82
CA VAL A 598 -1.60 38.02 -12.80
C VAL A 598 -2.91 38.50 -13.40
N THR A 599 -3.98 37.79 -13.09
CA THR A 599 -5.35 38.20 -13.42
C THR A 599 -6.23 38.20 -12.18
N VAL A 600 -7.21 39.11 -12.13
CA VAL A 600 -8.22 39.21 -11.07
C VAL A 600 -9.59 39.21 -11.72
N GLY A 601 -10.42 38.21 -11.42
CA GLY A 601 -11.74 38.05 -12.06
C GLY A 601 -11.66 37.96 -13.59
N GLY A 602 -10.54 37.44 -14.12
CA GLY A 602 -10.26 37.36 -15.56
C GLY A 602 -9.67 38.64 -16.19
N ILE A 603 -9.51 39.72 -15.43
CA ILE A 603 -8.87 40.96 -15.89
C ILE A 603 -7.37 40.88 -15.63
N GLU A 604 -6.55 41.08 -16.66
CA GLU A 604 -5.09 41.16 -16.51
C GLU A 604 -4.68 42.44 -15.78
N VAL A 605 -3.93 42.28 -14.68
CA VAL A 605 -3.50 43.40 -13.82
C VAL A 605 -1.99 43.65 -13.89
N GLY A 606 -1.21 42.71 -14.41
CA GLY A 606 0.22 42.87 -14.63
C GLY A 606 1.01 41.57 -14.55
N THR A 607 2.34 41.68 -14.49
CA THR A 607 3.26 40.56 -14.27
C THR A 607 4.09 40.76 -13.01
N VAL A 608 4.55 39.66 -12.44
CA VAL A 608 5.38 39.62 -11.22
C VAL A 608 6.60 38.75 -11.48
N ALA A 609 7.79 39.27 -11.21
CA ALA A 609 9.03 38.50 -11.31
C ALA A 609 9.14 37.46 -10.20
N VAL A 610 9.64 36.27 -10.55
CA VAL A 610 9.93 35.18 -9.63
C VAL A 610 11.45 35.12 -9.42
N ALA A 611 11.86 35.14 -8.15
CA ALA A 611 13.25 35.02 -7.76
C ALA A 611 13.77 33.59 -7.96
N ALA A 612 15.09 33.42 -8.03
CA ALA A 612 15.73 32.14 -8.27
C ALA A 612 15.45 31.09 -7.17
N ASP A 613 15.10 31.52 -5.97
CA ASP A 613 14.70 30.66 -4.84
C ASP A 613 13.22 30.26 -4.88
N GLY A 614 12.48 30.64 -5.93
CA GLY A 614 11.05 30.32 -6.08
C GLY A 614 10.14 31.19 -5.22
N THR A 615 10.58 32.40 -4.85
CA THR A 615 9.75 33.40 -4.17
C THR A 615 9.29 34.50 -5.12
N ALA A 616 8.12 35.09 -4.85
CA ALA A 616 7.60 36.23 -5.59
C ALA A 616 6.87 37.19 -4.65
N ALA A 617 7.15 38.49 -4.78
CA ALA A 617 6.44 39.55 -4.07
C ALA A 617 5.44 40.21 -5.03
N VAL A 618 4.15 39.98 -4.81
CA VAL A 618 3.10 40.61 -5.58
C VAL A 618 2.90 42.03 -5.05
N SER A 619 2.94 43.02 -5.93
CA SER A 619 2.71 44.43 -5.62
C SER A 619 2.25 45.15 -6.88
N LEU A 620 0.97 45.01 -7.22
CA LEU A 620 0.37 45.56 -8.44
C LEU A 620 -0.67 46.63 -8.09
N ASP A 621 -0.70 47.73 -8.83
CA ASP A 621 -1.70 48.79 -8.65
C ASP A 621 -2.99 48.40 -9.40
N LEU A 622 -4.12 48.34 -8.69
CA LEU A 622 -5.41 48.00 -9.28
C LEU A 622 -6.13 49.22 -9.86
N ALA A 623 -5.65 50.44 -9.63
CA ALA A 623 -6.29 51.65 -10.11
C ALA A 623 -6.51 51.64 -11.63
N GLY A 624 -7.77 51.79 -12.06
CA GLY A 624 -8.14 51.85 -13.47
C GLY A 624 -8.14 50.50 -14.21
N THR A 625 -7.93 49.37 -13.51
CA THR A 625 -7.99 48.02 -14.10
C THR A 625 -9.41 47.57 -14.43
N GLY A 626 -10.43 48.13 -13.77
CA GLY A 626 -11.84 47.78 -13.98
C GLY A 626 -12.34 46.63 -13.10
N ILE A 627 -11.58 46.23 -12.08
CA ILE A 627 -12.03 45.27 -11.06
C ILE A 627 -13.21 45.84 -10.27
N THR A 628 -14.19 45.00 -10.02
CA THR A 628 -15.42 45.38 -9.30
C THR A 628 -15.36 44.96 -7.83
N ASN A 629 -16.29 45.49 -7.02
CA ASN A 629 -16.47 45.00 -5.66
C ASN A 629 -17.05 43.58 -5.67
N GLY A 630 -16.57 42.73 -4.75
CA GLY A 630 -17.02 41.35 -4.62
C GLY A 630 -15.86 40.38 -4.41
N SER A 631 -16.19 39.09 -4.31
CA SER A 631 -15.19 38.03 -4.31
C SER A 631 -14.74 37.76 -5.74
N HIS A 632 -13.43 37.79 -5.97
CA HIS A 632 -12.82 37.48 -7.25
C HIS A 632 -11.70 36.47 -7.07
N GLU A 633 -11.57 35.57 -8.04
CA GLU A 633 -10.40 34.71 -8.17
C GLU A 633 -9.21 35.54 -8.64
N ILE A 634 -8.07 35.36 -7.98
CA ILE A 634 -6.77 35.81 -8.42
C ILE A 634 -6.04 34.60 -9.01
N VAL A 635 -5.64 34.70 -10.27
CA VAL A 635 -4.89 33.65 -10.97
C VAL A 635 -3.52 34.19 -11.35
N LEU A 636 -2.47 33.49 -10.91
CA LEU A 636 -1.09 33.76 -11.31
C LEU A 636 -0.60 32.57 -12.15
N ALA A 637 -0.38 32.78 -13.44
CA ALA A 637 0.07 31.74 -14.36
C ALA A 637 1.49 32.02 -14.83
N ASP A 638 2.29 30.96 -15.00
CA ASP A 638 3.60 31.04 -15.63
C ASP A 638 3.51 31.74 -17.00
N ALA A 639 4.07 32.94 -17.09
CA ALA A 639 4.01 33.77 -18.30
C ALA A 639 4.86 33.22 -19.44
N THR A 640 5.85 32.38 -19.12
CA THR A 640 6.79 31.79 -20.07
C THR A 640 6.34 30.42 -20.58
N GLY A 641 5.45 29.76 -19.81
CA GLY A 641 5.04 28.38 -20.05
C GLY A 641 6.13 27.34 -19.79
N ALA A 642 7.25 27.72 -19.17
CA ALA A 642 8.38 26.82 -18.93
C ALA A 642 8.07 25.69 -17.93
N THR A 643 7.25 25.97 -16.93
CA THR A 643 6.81 25.03 -15.88
C THR A 643 5.34 24.67 -16.00
N GLY A 644 4.51 25.58 -16.52
CA GLY A 644 3.04 25.42 -16.54
C GLY A 644 2.35 25.70 -15.20
N THR A 645 3.09 26.18 -14.20
CA THR A 645 2.56 26.50 -12.87
C THR A 645 1.42 27.51 -12.94
N THR A 646 0.32 27.20 -12.27
CA THR A 646 -0.83 28.11 -12.11
C THR A 646 -1.26 28.14 -10.64
N VAL A 647 -1.18 29.32 -10.03
CA VAL A 647 -1.60 29.57 -8.65
C VAL A 647 -2.98 30.20 -8.67
N ARG A 648 -3.90 29.65 -7.86
CA ARG A 648 -5.27 30.16 -7.71
C ARG A 648 -5.56 30.44 -6.24
N LEU A 649 -6.15 31.61 -5.99
CA LEU A 649 -6.60 32.02 -4.66
C LEU A 649 -7.81 32.95 -4.80
N SER A 650 -8.65 33.02 -3.78
CA SER A 650 -9.81 33.91 -3.74
C SER A 650 -9.57 35.07 -2.77
N ALA A 651 -9.98 36.27 -3.15
CA ALA A 651 -9.95 37.43 -2.27
C ALA A 651 -11.19 38.31 -2.45
N ASN A 652 -11.51 39.09 -1.41
CA ASN A 652 -12.57 40.09 -1.45
C ASN A 652 -12.01 41.44 -1.90
N PHE A 653 -12.76 42.13 -2.76
CA PHE A 653 -12.43 43.46 -3.25
C PHE A 653 -13.53 44.45 -2.88
N THR A 654 -13.14 45.62 -2.39
CA THR A 654 -14.04 46.67 -1.90
C THR A 654 -13.56 48.05 -2.37
N GLY A 655 -14.39 49.09 -2.27
CA GLY A 655 -13.99 50.46 -2.61
C GLY A 655 -14.97 51.16 -3.55
N THR A 656 -14.71 52.43 -3.83
CA THR A 656 -15.49 53.20 -4.81
C THR A 656 -15.03 52.85 -6.21
N VAL A 657 -15.83 52.06 -6.94
CA VAL A 657 -15.66 51.89 -8.39
C VAL A 657 -15.89 53.26 -9.02
N ALA A 658 -14.92 53.78 -9.76
CA ALA A 658 -15.10 55.03 -10.49
C ALA A 658 -16.32 54.91 -11.40
N GLU A 659 -17.32 55.78 -11.22
CA GLU A 659 -18.45 55.88 -12.15
C GLU A 659 -17.89 56.03 -13.57
N PRO A 660 -18.40 55.29 -14.57
CA PRO A 660 -18.00 55.52 -15.94
C PRO A 660 -18.29 56.99 -16.24
N THR A 661 -17.23 57.78 -16.47
CA THR A 661 -17.40 59.15 -16.94
C THR A 661 -18.19 59.03 -18.24
N PRO A 662 -19.38 59.65 -18.36
CA PRO A 662 -20.16 59.55 -19.58
C PRO A 662 -19.28 60.03 -20.72
N ALA A 663 -19.09 59.17 -21.73
CA ALA A 663 -18.35 59.53 -22.93
C ALA A 663 -18.89 60.87 -23.45
N PRO A 664 -18.02 61.81 -23.86
CA PRO A 664 -18.49 63.04 -24.47
C PRO A 664 -19.36 62.65 -25.67
N THR A 665 -20.60 63.14 -25.66
CA THR A 665 -21.53 62.96 -26.77
C THR A 665 -20.87 63.50 -28.03
N GLU A 666 -20.50 62.63 -28.96
CA GLU A 666 -20.07 63.07 -30.29
C GLU A 666 -21.26 63.79 -30.95
N GLU A 667 -21.06 65.06 -31.28
CA GLU A 667 -21.99 65.82 -32.11
C GLU A 667 -22.09 65.16 -33.50
N PRO A 668 -23.29 65.14 -34.11
CA PRO A 668 -23.50 64.45 -35.37
C PRO A 668 -22.80 65.20 -36.52
N ILE A 669 -21.75 64.60 -37.07
CA ILE A 669 -21.13 65.07 -38.32
C ILE A 669 -22.02 64.69 -39.50
N SER A 670 -22.52 65.74 -40.16
CA SER A 670 -23.30 65.76 -41.38
C SER A 670 -22.60 65.03 -42.54
N VAL A 671 -23.26 63.99 -43.09
CA VAL A 671 -22.85 63.29 -44.31
C VAL A 671 -23.30 64.08 -45.55
N ALA A 672 -22.39 64.36 -46.48
CA ALA A 672 -22.68 64.76 -47.85
C ALA A 672 -21.92 63.85 -48.85
N PRO A 673 -22.48 63.55 -50.02
CA PRO A 673 -22.13 62.38 -50.82
C PRO A 673 -20.98 62.64 -51.79
N SER A 674 -20.13 61.63 -52.03
CA SER A 674 -19.13 61.65 -53.10
C SER A 674 -19.34 60.49 -54.07
N THR A 675 -19.26 60.84 -55.35
CA THR A 675 -19.56 60.08 -56.56
C THR A 675 -18.43 59.16 -57.00
N THR A 676 -18.79 57.99 -57.53
CA THR A 676 -17.98 57.03 -58.32
C THR A 676 -17.63 57.60 -59.71
N PRO A 677 -16.56 57.14 -60.40
CA PRO A 677 -16.65 55.97 -61.31
C PRO A 677 -15.38 55.05 -61.31
N SER A 678 -15.52 53.73 -61.31
CA SER A 678 -15.47 52.76 -62.46
C SER A 678 -14.11 52.57 -63.14
N GLU A 679 -13.48 51.40 -62.96
CA GLU A 679 -13.11 50.45 -64.05
C GLU A 679 -12.47 49.15 -63.49
N GLU A 680 -12.99 48.01 -63.96
CA GLU A 680 -12.38 46.66 -64.05
C GLU A 680 -11.98 46.44 -65.54
N PRO A 681 -11.40 45.30 -66.04
CA PRO A 681 -11.12 43.99 -65.42
C PRO A 681 -9.68 43.47 -65.70
N THR A 682 -9.16 42.36 -65.13
CA THR A 682 -9.32 40.98 -65.68
C THR A 682 -8.66 39.90 -64.80
N SER A 683 -9.41 38.81 -64.58
CA SER A 683 -9.10 37.35 -64.57
C SER A 683 -7.64 36.87 -64.32
N THR A 684 -7.39 35.78 -63.59
CA THR A 684 -7.84 34.40 -63.92
C THR A 684 -7.61 33.41 -62.74
N GLU A 685 -8.58 32.49 -62.57
CA GLU A 685 -8.53 31.18 -61.88
C GLU A 685 -7.30 30.34 -62.25
N THR A 686 -6.83 29.35 -61.48
CA THR A 686 -7.46 28.02 -61.36
C THR A 686 -6.86 27.15 -60.25
N ALA A 687 -7.75 26.39 -59.60
CA ALA A 687 -7.46 25.22 -58.78
C ALA A 687 -7.26 23.95 -59.65
N SER A 688 -6.58 22.92 -59.12
CA SER A 688 -6.91 21.50 -59.36
C SER A 688 -6.03 20.54 -58.53
N ALA A 689 -6.69 19.66 -57.77
CA ALA A 689 -6.34 18.24 -57.58
C ALA A 689 -7.05 17.43 -58.71
N PRO A 690 -6.99 16.06 -58.86
CA PRO A 690 -6.50 15.03 -57.93
C PRO A 690 -5.82 13.77 -58.56
N THR A 691 -5.52 12.79 -57.68
CA THR A 691 -5.62 11.30 -57.81
C THR A 691 -4.44 10.39 -58.23
N ALA A 692 -4.27 9.39 -57.35
CA ALA A 692 -4.04 7.93 -57.58
C ALA A 692 -2.62 7.32 -57.71
N ALA A 693 -2.41 6.27 -56.91
CA ALA A 693 -1.29 5.30 -56.85
C ALA A 693 -1.32 4.28 -58.03
N PRO A 694 -0.31 3.37 -58.23
CA PRO A 694 -0.08 2.19 -57.35
C PRO A 694 1.37 1.57 -57.27
N SER A 695 1.55 0.68 -56.26
CA SER A 695 2.27 -0.62 -56.24
C SER A 695 3.83 -0.78 -56.25
N THR A 696 4.34 -1.29 -55.11
CA THR A 696 5.31 -2.41 -54.86
C THR A 696 6.70 -2.49 -55.55
N LYS A 697 7.78 -2.64 -54.74
CA LYS A 697 8.65 -3.86 -54.66
C LYS A 697 9.85 -3.69 -53.70
N THR A 698 10.12 -4.76 -52.94
CA THR A 698 11.25 -5.05 -52.04
C THR A 698 12.58 -5.30 -52.79
N PRO A 699 13.75 -5.18 -52.12
CA PRO A 699 14.69 -6.31 -52.11
C PRO A 699 15.35 -6.61 -50.73
N SER A 700 15.81 -7.86 -50.63
CA SER A 700 16.38 -8.62 -49.49
C SER A 700 17.88 -8.31 -49.17
N PRO A 701 18.46 -8.88 -48.08
CA PRO A 701 19.61 -8.33 -47.37
C PRO A 701 20.98 -8.89 -47.81
N VAL A 702 22.05 -8.18 -47.45
CA VAL A 702 23.45 -8.56 -47.70
C VAL A 702 24.06 -9.14 -46.41
N SER A 703 24.67 -10.32 -46.55
CA SER A 703 25.39 -11.09 -45.53
C SER A 703 26.82 -10.56 -45.33
N ALA A 704 27.31 -10.51 -44.09
CA ALA A 704 28.70 -10.19 -43.75
C ALA A 704 29.39 -11.38 -43.07
N ALA A 705 30.62 -11.66 -43.50
CA ALA A 705 31.41 -12.84 -43.18
C ALA A 705 32.17 -12.74 -41.85
N VAL A 706 32.44 -13.91 -41.26
CA VAL A 706 33.19 -14.15 -40.02
C VAL A 706 34.71 -14.12 -40.28
N VAL A 707 35.46 -13.45 -39.41
CA VAL A 707 36.94 -13.48 -39.33
C VAL A 707 37.34 -14.20 -38.03
N PRO A 708 38.34 -15.11 -38.03
CA PRO A 708 38.73 -15.85 -36.82
C PRO A 708 39.67 -15.03 -35.92
N SER A 709 39.42 -15.06 -34.60
CA SER A 709 40.25 -14.42 -33.57
C SER A 709 41.45 -15.30 -33.16
N PRO A 710 42.63 -14.71 -32.87
CA PRO A 710 43.74 -15.44 -32.25
C PRO A 710 43.51 -15.61 -30.74
N SER A 711 44.00 -16.71 -30.17
CA SER A 711 43.92 -16.99 -28.73
C SER A 711 44.69 -15.95 -27.91
N PRO A 712 44.10 -15.37 -26.84
CA PRO A 712 44.80 -14.38 -26.04
C PRO A 712 45.75 -15.04 -25.04
N THR A 713 46.97 -14.51 -25.03
CA THR A 713 47.89 -14.57 -23.88
C THR A 713 47.19 -14.04 -22.63
N VAL A 714 47.37 -14.75 -21.50
CA VAL A 714 46.81 -14.40 -20.19
C VAL A 714 47.30 -13.01 -19.80
N PHE A 715 46.39 -12.04 -19.82
CA PHE A 715 46.59 -10.71 -19.26
C PHE A 715 46.11 -10.78 -17.81
N GLU A 716 46.94 -10.43 -16.82
CA GLU A 716 46.57 -10.37 -15.40
C GLU A 716 46.67 -8.93 -14.90
N TYR A 717 45.67 -8.45 -14.15
CA TYR A 717 45.73 -7.13 -13.52
C TYR A 717 46.57 -7.20 -12.25
N GLU A 718 47.55 -6.30 -12.10
CA GLU A 718 48.49 -6.37 -10.97
C GLU A 718 47.85 -6.00 -9.61
N ASN A 719 46.80 -5.16 -9.63
CA ASN A 719 46.08 -4.69 -8.44
C ASN A 719 44.75 -4.03 -8.82
N CYS A 720 43.95 -3.65 -7.81
CA CYS A 720 42.66 -3.02 -8.02
C CYS A 720 42.70 -1.67 -8.73
N ALA A 721 43.77 -0.87 -8.59
CA ALA A 721 43.89 0.37 -9.35
C ALA A 721 43.99 0.10 -10.86
N ALA A 722 44.73 -0.93 -11.27
CA ALA A 722 44.80 -1.31 -12.67
C ALA A 722 43.44 -1.85 -13.20
N VAL A 723 42.66 -2.54 -12.36
CA VAL A 723 41.30 -2.99 -12.70
C VAL A 723 40.38 -1.79 -12.93
N TRP A 724 40.38 -0.83 -11.99
CA TRP A 724 39.52 0.34 -12.06
C TRP A 724 39.92 1.30 -13.19
N ASP A 725 41.21 1.50 -13.45
CA ASP A 725 41.69 2.32 -14.59
C ASP A 725 41.27 1.73 -15.94
N ALA A 726 41.24 0.40 -16.06
CA ALA A 726 40.94 -0.28 -17.33
C ALA A 726 39.45 -0.54 -17.55
N LEU A 727 38.73 -0.95 -16.50
CA LEU A 727 37.33 -1.39 -16.59
C LEU A 727 36.34 -0.35 -16.03
N GLY A 728 36.79 0.53 -15.12
CA GLY A 728 35.90 1.47 -14.42
C GLY A 728 34.87 0.79 -13.52
N ARG A 729 35.05 -0.49 -13.20
CA ARG A 729 34.17 -1.32 -12.35
C ARG A 729 34.94 -2.50 -11.73
N PRO A 730 34.37 -3.19 -10.73
CA PRO A 730 34.90 -4.45 -10.22
C PRO A 730 34.99 -5.53 -11.31
N ILE A 731 35.93 -6.47 -11.14
CA ILE A 731 36.22 -7.55 -12.10
C ILE A 731 35.65 -8.88 -11.62
N GLN A 732 34.94 -9.60 -12.48
CA GLN A 732 34.30 -10.87 -12.14
C GLN A 732 35.23 -12.07 -12.35
N SER A 733 34.99 -13.16 -11.62
CA SER A 733 35.86 -14.34 -11.60
C SER A 733 36.02 -15.10 -12.93
N ASP A 734 35.09 -14.87 -13.87
CA ASP A 734 35.11 -15.41 -15.23
C ASP A 734 35.73 -14.45 -16.26
N GLU A 735 36.12 -13.24 -15.85
CA GLU A 735 36.71 -12.23 -16.72
C GLU A 735 38.23 -12.38 -16.85
N ALA A 736 38.74 -12.11 -18.06
CA ALA A 736 40.16 -12.23 -18.36
C ALA A 736 40.99 -11.24 -17.50
N GLY A 737 41.92 -11.78 -16.72
CA GLY A 737 42.79 -11.04 -15.81
C GLY A 737 42.34 -10.97 -14.37
N PHE A 738 41.22 -11.63 -14.04
CA PHE A 738 40.87 -11.95 -12.68
C PHE A 738 41.85 -12.94 -12.06
N HIS A 739 42.24 -12.70 -10.81
CA HIS A 739 42.86 -13.69 -9.94
C HIS A 739 42.47 -13.44 -8.49
N ARG A 740 42.57 -14.47 -7.64
CA ARG A 740 42.16 -14.41 -6.21
C ARG A 740 42.85 -13.34 -5.37
N GLY A 741 43.87 -12.65 -5.88
CA GLY A 741 44.50 -11.53 -5.17
C GLY A 741 43.72 -10.23 -5.29
N LEU A 742 42.76 -10.16 -6.21
CA LEU A 742 41.86 -9.02 -6.44
C LEU A 742 40.55 -9.15 -5.64
N ASP A 743 40.19 -10.36 -5.25
CA ASP A 743 38.97 -10.74 -4.55
C ASP A 743 39.31 -11.11 -3.10
N SER A 744 39.08 -10.18 -2.17
CA SER A 744 39.58 -10.28 -0.79
C SER A 744 38.70 -11.15 0.12
N ASP A 745 37.43 -11.31 -0.21
CA ASP A 745 36.43 -12.08 0.54
C ASP A 745 36.03 -13.38 -0.17
N GLY A 746 36.44 -13.55 -1.43
CA GLY A 746 36.40 -14.81 -2.15
C GLY A 746 35.05 -15.14 -2.74
N ASP A 747 34.22 -14.13 -2.98
CA ASP A 747 32.83 -14.29 -3.44
C ASP A 747 32.70 -14.37 -4.98
N GLY A 748 33.81 -14.16 -5.70
CA GLY A 748 33.85 -14.16 -7.15
C GLY A 748 33.89 -12.77 -7.78
N THR A 749 33.88 -11.70 -6.98
CA THR A 749 34.01 -10.31 -7.43
C THR A 749 35.29 -9.69 -6.86
N GLY A 750 36.21 -9.31 -7.74
CA GLY A 750 37.46 -8.65 -7.39
C GLY A 750 37.32 -7.13 -7.40
N CYS A 751 37.97 -6.47 -6.45
CA CYS A 751 38.15 -5.02 -6.40
C CYS A 751 36.85 -4.23 -6.27
N GLU A 752 35.99 -4.65 -5.35
CA GLU A 752 34.68 -4.04 -5.09
C GLU A 752 34.76 -2.58 -4.62
N VAL A 753 35.89 -2.19 -4.02
CA VAL A 753 36.13 -0.85 -3.51
C VAL A 753 37.08 -0.10 -4.44
N SER A 754 36.67 1.09 -4.89
CA SER A 754 37.49 1.95 -5.75
C SER A 754 38.72 2.50 -5.00
N PRO A 755 39.92 2.46 -5.60
CA PRO A 755 41.15 2.96 -4.98
C PRO A 755 41.20 4.49 -4.82
N ASP A 756 40.28 5.25 -5.42
CA ASP A 756 40.15 6.69 -5.22
C ASP A 756 39.52 7.07 -3.85
N TYR A 757 39.18 6.08 -3.03
CA TYR A 757 38.77 6.25 -1.63
C TYR A 757 39.76 5.57 -0.67
N PRO A 758 40.75 6.28 -0.09
CA PRO A 758 41.46 5.74 1.05
C PRO A 758 40.59 5.87 2.30
N ALA A 759 40.33 4.74 2.97
CA ALA A 759 39.78 4.71 4.32
C ALA A 759 40.66 5.56 5.26
N GLN A 760 40.08 6.57 5.91
CA GLN A 760 40.79 7.29 6.96
C GLN A 760 40.89 6.41 8.21
N ALA A 761 42.14 6.23 8.64
CA ALA A 761 42.55 5.54 9.84
C ALA A 761 42.04 6.22 11.11
N GLU A 762 41.61 5.41 12.07
CA GLU A 762 41.35 5.83 13.44
C GLU A 762 42.63 6.33 14.12
N ASP A 763 42.63 7.58 14.60
CA ASP A 763 43.62 8.12 15.53
C ASP A 763 43.02 8.18 16.93
N GLY A 764 43.57 7.37 17.82
CA GLY A 764 43.43 7.53 19.26
C GLY A 764 44.66 8.19 19.85
N SER A 765 44.46 9.29 20.58
CA SER A 765 45.35 9.66 21.69
C SER A 765 44.66 10.52 22.77
N ASP A 766 44.53 9.88 23.95
CA ASP A 766 44.71 10.36 25.33
C ASP A 766 44.27 11.78 25.76
N ILE A 767 43.28 11.84 26.67
CA ILE A 767 43.35 12.70 27.87
C ILE A 767 42.77 11.99 29.12
N SER A 768 43.69 11.61 30.01
CA SER A 768 43.66 11.53 31.49
C SER A 768 42.66 10.64 32.25
N ALA A 769 43.25 9.77 33.07
CA ALA A 769 42.63 9.03 34.17
C ALA A 769 42.38 9.88 35.42
N SER A 770 41.20 9.72 36.04
CA SER A 770 41.05 9.60 37.50
C SER A 770 39.65 9.11 37.92
N GLY A 771 39.60 7.95 38.58
CA GLY A 771 38.82 7.76 39.80
C GLY A 771 37.32 7.41 39.72
N SER A 772 37.03 6.13 39.99
CA SER A 772 36.06 5.65 40.99
C SER A 772 34.91 4.78 40.48
N ALA A 773 34.80 3.63 41.15
CA ALA A 773 33.88 2.52 41.04
C ALA A 773 32.38 2.87 40.93
N GLY A 774 31.66 2.02 40.20
CA GLY A 774 30.22 1.87 40.26
C GLY A 774 29.71 0.80 39.31
N SER A 775 29.53 -0.42 39.80
CA SER A 775 28.77 -1.46 39.10
C SER A 775 27.32 -1.02 38.89
N THR A 776 26.73 -1.29 37.73
CA THR A 776 25.42 -1.96 37.61
C THR A 776 25.09 -2.24 36.14
N SER A 777 24.51 -3.42 35.95
CA SER A 777 23.91 -3.98 34.74
C SER A 777 22.83 -3.08 34.11
N GLY A 778 22.77 -3.05 32.78
CA GLY A 778 21.63 -2.52 32.03
C GLY A 778 21.91 -2.50 30.53
N SER A 779 21.74 -3.65 29.87
CA SER A 779 21.64 -3.73 28.41
C SER A 779 20.31 -3.10 27.99
N ALA A 780 20.37 -1.97 27.28
CA ALA A 780 19.25 -1.43 26.53
C ALA A 780 19.66 -1.48 25.05
N GLY A 781 19.26 -2.56 24.37
CA GLY A 781 19.24 -2.62 22.92
C GLY A 781 18.09 -1.76 22.42
N SER A 782 18.39 -0.91 21.45
CA SER A 782 17.44 -0.10 20.69
C SER A 782 16.42 -1.00 19.99
N SER A 783 15.15 -0.91 20.38
CA SER A 783 14.05 -1.52 19.64
C SER A 783 13.66 -0.61 18.47
N LEU A 784 13.58 -1.18 17.27
CA LEU A 784 12.87 -0.61 16.15
C LEU A 784 11.36 -0.65 16.45
N ALA A 785 10.64 0.34 15.94
CA ALA A 785 9.24 0.60 16.30
C ALA A 785 8.32 -0.57 15.91
N HIS A 786 7.54 -1.01 16.89
CA HIS A 786 6.42 -1.94 16.74
C HIS A 786 5.26 -1.24 16.02
N THR A 787 4.80 -1.80 14.90
CA THR A 787 3.48 -1.54 14.34
C THR A 787 2.53 -2.61 14.87
N GLY A 788 1.90 -2.33 16.01
CA GLY A 788 0.81 -3.14 16.56
C GLY A 788 -0.35 -2.20 16.86
N PHE A 789 -1.43 -2.35 16.11
CA PHE A 789 -2.68 -1.63 16.29
C PHE A 789 -3.24 -1.93 17.68
N THR A 790 -3.30 -0.93 18.56
CA THR A 790 -4.12 -0.99 19.78
C THR A 790 -5.20 0.07 19.64
N ALA A 791 -6.44 -0.38 19.44
CA ALA A 791 -7.62 0.47 19.55
C ALA A 791 -7.75 0.89 21.02
N SER A 792 -7.27 2.09 21.34
CA SER A 792 -7.52 2.74 22.62
C SER A 792 -7.58 4.24 22.39
N VAL A 793 -8.60 4.86 23.00
CA VAL A 793 -8.88 6.31 23.09
C VAL A 793 -9.95 6.83 22.11
N LEU A 794 -11.21 6.58 22.48
CA LEU A 794 -12.28 7.57 22.35
C LEU A 794 -13.23 7.44 23.56
N ALA A 795 -12.78 7.92 24.72
CA ALA A 795 -13.65 8.20 25.86
C ALA A 795 -13.12 9.44 26.57
N GLY A 796 -13.62 10.61 26.17
CA GLY A 796 -12.97 11.87 26.53
C GLY A 796 -13.82 13.12 26.65
N VAL A 797 -15.16 13.11 26.57
CA VAL A 797 -15.98 14.24 27.07
C VAL A 797 -17.35 13.74 27.52
N GLY A 798 -17.57 13.61 28.82
CA GLY A 798 -18.88 13.23 29.36
C GLY A 798 -18.93 12.90 30.84
N ALA A 799 -18.14 13.56 31.70
CA ALA A 799 -18.23 13.37 33.14
C ALA A 799 -18.05 14.70 33.89
N LEU A 800 -19.09 15.53 33.88
CA LEU A 800 -19.26 16.59 34.87
C LEU A 800 -20.73 16.81 35.24
N ALA A 801 -21.40 15.75 35.70
CA ALA A 801 -22.59 15.86 36.54
C ALA A 801 -22.90 14.46 37.09
N LEU A 802 -22.48 14.15 38.32
CA LEU A 802 -23.12 13.19 39.23
C LEU A 802 -22.34 13.13 40.55
N LEU A 803 -22.35 14.24 41.29
CA LEU A 803 -22.08 14.30 42.73
C LEU A 803 -23.16 15.15 43.39
N ALA A 804 -24.40 14.64 43.36
CA ALA A 804 -25.47 14.98 44.30
C ALA A 804 -26.69 14.10 43.99
N GLY A 805 -27.03 13.16 44.87
CA GLY A 805 -28.27 12.40 44.68
C GLY A 805 -28.43 11.08 45.42
N GLY A 806 -27.61 10.77 46.43
CA GLY A 806 -27.84 9.62 47.31
C GLY A 806 -28.60 10.03 48.57
N VAL A 807 -29.94 10.06 48.53
CA VAL A 807 -30.88 9.80 49.66
C VAL A 807 -32.30 9.75 49.06
N ALA A 808 -32.91 8.56 49.02
CA ALA A 808 -34.34 8.29 49.29
C ALA A 808 -34.80 6.97 48.66
N LEU A 809 -34.57 5.84 49.34
CA LEU A 809 -35.29 4.60 49.05
C LEU A 809 -35.48 3.80 50.34
N VAL A 810 -36.25 4.40 51.26
CA VAL A 810 -36.97 3.69 52.32
C VAL A 810 -38.34 4.35 52.41
N VAL A 811 -39.39 3.51 52.52
CA VAL A 811 -40.82 3.84 52.63
C VAL A 811 -41.59 3.96 51.31
N SER A 812 -42.08 2.82 50.80
CA SER A 812 -43.55 2.61 50.63
C SER A 812 -43.86 1.30 49.88
N ARG A 813 -43.76 0.17 50.58
CA ARG A 813 -44.59 -1.00 50.27
C ARG A 813 -45.28 -1.45 51.54
N ARG A 814 -46.40 -0.80 51.86
CA ARG A 814 -47.51 -1.36 52.65
C ARG A 814 -48.71 -0.40 52.65
N LYS A 815 -49.88 -0.97 52.34
CA LYS A 815 -51.23 -0.40 52.20
C LYS A 815 -51.50 0.17 50.79
N ALA A 816 -52.55 -0.20 50.07
CA ALA A 816 -53.87 -0.64 50.55
C ALA A 816 -54.52 -1.71 49.65
N LYS A 817 -55.00 -2.79 50.30
CA LYS A 817 -56.29 -3.39 49.98
C LYS A 817 -57.37 -2.45 50.51
N ASN A 818 -58.32 -2.04 49.67
CA ASN A 818 -59.77 -2.11 49.91
C ASN A 818 -60.52 -1.31 48.84
N ILE A 819 -61.58 -1.96 48.34
CA ILE A 819 -62.55 -1.60 47.29
C ILE A 819 -62.08 -1.99 45.89
#